data_AF-A0A2H0LZI3-F1
#
_entry.id   AF-A0A2H0LZI3-F1
#
_cell.length_a   1.000
_cell.length_b   1.000
_cell.length_c   1.000
_cell.angle_alpha   90.00
_cell.angle_beta   90.00
_cell.angle_gamma   90.00
#
_symmetry.space_group_name_H-M   'P 1'
#
loop_
_entity.id
_entity.type
_entity.pdbx_description
1 polymer ?
#
loop_
_entity_poly.entity_id
_entity_poly.type
_entity_poly.pdbx_seq_one_letter_code
_entity_poly.pdbx_strand_id
1 'polypeptide(L)'
;MPENWQGKLEKIDNYRWRLPKTYKPGMRVEGIVYSDEKLLKDIFHDKALEQVANVAFLPGIVNASLAMPDIHWGYGFPIGGVAATDIGAGGVVSPGGVGFDINCLTGESKILTDKGFTVKIKDLEADWKKTKLITMNFSKKIKEETDLFRFIKVRPKEKILQITTFGGQKIKATRDHPFWTEDGMVALKRLKQGDKVAVYPFAGVDFENPSDEVIIDEKDVLNLLSRLKKDLGGNAKAQIINQLKKRGLLPLRYNSSALPYLIKVAGYSIGDGNVHFVKLRGKGISWFWGKSDDLELIRRDIEKIGFKCSKIYSRQRKHKIQTWYDLVEFENLENSCKVCSSAFAIMLVLLGVPFGNKTDTPYLMPKWLFRAPLWQKRLFLAAYFGAEMSAPKSFLEHGYNLYCPVVSMNKRESLVDNGVAFLEGVSKLLSEFGISALKISRNAEYISKKGTLHYRLRLILSNKSEDLINLYSRVGFEYNRQRSFLANTTVQFLRHKDEILRTRQEAESSAIGLHAQGYSAEKIYKMLGSKFVNMRFIERSVYGERKTDPRISSAALNFADFIDEHTQGLGYSGMIWDKIVSIAESPFEEYVYDFTVNHQDHNFIANNFVVSNCGVRLLKTNLQYNDVKDKIKDLTCVLFSNVPSGVGSKGDIRVSVKEEREILLKGAGWAVAKGYGIKEDLECTEESGALSGADPEAVSERAYERGKAQSGTLGSGNHFLEIQVVDQLYDRQLSDAFGLDLGQVMVMIHSGSRGFGYQICDDYARSMVRCLQNYNINVPDRQLACAPVNSPEAKAYLGAMRCAANYAWANRQCLMHLARRCFEKFFNASWQGLGMHLIYDVAHNIAKIEKYNIDGEEKLLCVHRKGATRAFGPGNPALPPKYKNTGQPVIIPGDMGRNSYLLVGTKKAEEETFGSTCHGAGRLKSRTAATRSVNFSALMKQLEAKGITVMASGRGTIVEEAPEAYKDVNEVVDVVHSAGISKRVARMRPLGVIKG
;
A
#
# COMPACT_ATOMS: atom_id res chain seq x y z
N MET A 1 -23.21 -9.35 -7.06
CA MET A 1 -22.30 -9.21 -8.23
C MET A 1 -22.27 -7.72 -8.58
N PRO A 2 -21.30 -7.18 -9.35
CA PRO A 2 -21.62 -5.99 -10.13
C PRO A 2 -22.81 -6.33 -11.04
N GLU A 3 -23.76 -5.41 -11.21
CA GLU A 3 -24.84 -5.65 -12.17
C GLU A 3 -24.27 -5.63 -13.59
N ASN A 4 -24.75 -6.51 -14.45
CA ASN A 4 -24.48 -6.47 -15.90
C ASN A 4 -24.85 -5.09 -16.46
N TRP A 5 -24.23 -4.68 -17.56
CA TRP A 5 -24.62 -3.45 -18.24
C TRP A 5 -25.99 -3.62 -18.91
N GLN A 6 -26.89 -2.64 -18.74
CA GLN A 6 -28.29 -2.69 -19.18
C GLN A 6 -28.64 -1.67 -20.28
N GLY A 7 -27.64 -0.97 -20.83
CA GLY A 7 -27.87 -0.07 -21.97
C GLY A 7 -28.11 -0.81 -23.28
N LYS A 8 -28.18 -0.06 -24.37
CA LYS A 8 -28.20 -0.59 -25.74
C LYS A 8 -27.05 -0.02 -26.54
N LEU A 9 -26.41 -0.86 -27.36
CA LEU A 9 -25.49 -0.44 -28.41
C LEU A 9 -26.21 -0.49 -29.75
N GLU A 10 -25.88 0.44 -30.63
CA GLU A 10 -26.33 0.46 -32.03
C GLU A 10 -25.30 -0.27 -32.88
N LYS A 11 -25.72 -1.23 -33.72
CA LYS A 11 -24.81 -1.92 -34.64
C LYS A 11 -24.43 -0.98 -35.78
N ILE A 12 -23.14 -0.75 -36.00
CA ILE A 12 -22.65 -0.01 -37.18
C ILE A 12 -22.38 -1.00 -38.30
N ASP A 13 -21.65 -2.07 -37.99
CA ASP A 13 -21.36 -3.20 -38.87
C ASP A 13 -21.12 -4.47 -38.03
N ASN A 14 -20.54 -5.52 -38.62
CA ASN A 14 -20.31 -6.79 -37.93
C ASN A 14 -19.23 -6.74 -36.83
N TYR A 15 -18.40 -5.69 -36.80
CA TYR A 15 -17.25 -5.56 -35.90
C TYR A 15 -17.21 -4.26 -35.11
N ARG A 16 -18.14 -3.31 -35.37
CA ARG A 16 -18.21 -2.00 -34.68
C ARG A 16 -19.62 -1.69 -34.18
N TRP A 17 -19.66 -1.21 -32.94
CA TRP A 17 -20.90 -0.89 -32.22
C TRP A 17 -20.81 0.49 -31.58
N ARG A 18 -21.85 1.31 -31.78
CA ARG A 18 -21.99 2.65 -31.24
C ARG A 18 -22.66 2.63 -29.88
N LEU A 19 -22.02 3.27 -28.91
CA LEU A 19 -22.66 3.79 -27.71
C LEU A 19 -23.04 5.25 -28.00
N PRO A 20 -24.32 5.55 -28.29
CA PRO A 20 -24.69 6.86 -28.83
C PRO A 20 -24.42 7.98 -27.82
N LYS A 21 -24.04 9.16 -28.32
CA LYS A 21 -23.78 10.37 -27.50
C LYS A 21 -24.97 10.79 -26.61
N THR A 22 -26.18 10.34 -26.93
CA THR A 22 -27.41 10.54 -26.14
C THR A 22 -27.53 9.60 -24.93
N TYR A 23 -26.73 8.53 -24.83
CA TYR A 23 -26.75 7.58 -23.70
C TYR A 23 -26.56 8.26 -22.35
N LYS A 24 -25.72 9.32 -22.28
CA LYS A 24 -25.46 10.06 -21.04
C LYS A 24 -25.31 11.57 -21.31
N PRO A 25 -26.19 12.42 -20.76
CA PRO A 25 -26.12 13.87 -20.96
C PRO A 25 -24.75 14.44 -20.56
N GLY A 26 -24.11 15.15 -21.50
CA GLY A 26 -22.78 15.74 -21.35
C GLY A 26 -21.63 14.99 -22.03
N MET A 27 -21.87 13.81 -22.61
CA MET A 27 -20.93 13.19 -23.56
C MET A 27 -20.63 14.17 -24.72
N ARG A 28 -19.33 14.37 -25.02
CA ARG A 28 -18.87 15.27 -26.09
C ARG A 28 -18.82 14.57 -27.45
N VAL A 29 -18.44 13.29 -27.43
CA VAL A 29 -18.36 12.37 -28.57
C VAL A 29 -19.22 11.13 -28.30
N GLU A 30 -19.38 10.26 -29.29
CA GLU A 30 -19.93 8.92 -29.08
C GLU A 30 -18.88 7.91 -28.57
N GLY A 31 -19.33 6.77 -28.07
CA GLY A 31 -18.46 5.64 -27.79
C GLY A 31 -18.47 4.66 -28.97
N ILE A 32 -17.32 4.09 -29.34
CA ILE A 32 -17.21 3.09 -30.41
C ILE A 32 -16.50 1.85 -29.85
N VAL A 33 -17.19 0.71 -29.90
CA VAL A 33 -16.75 -0.58 -29.38
C VAL A 33 -16.47 -1.51 -30.54
N TYR A 34 -15.22 -1.95 -30.67
CA TYR A 34 -14.81 -2.98 -31.61
C TYR A 34 -15.11 -4.34 -30.99
N SER A 35 -16.08 -5.08 -31.55
CA SER A 35 -16.56 -6.37 -31.07
C SER A 35 -17.45 -7.04 -32.10
N ASP A 36 -17.51 -8.37 -32.12
CA ASP A 36 -18.56 -9.11 -32.83
C ASP A 36 -19.72 -9.48 -31.88
N GLU A 37 -20.78 -10.09 -32.42
CA GLU A 37 -21.95 -10.53 -31.63
C GLU A 37 -21.65 -11.65 -30.62
N LYS A 38 -20.47 -12.28 -30.72
CA LYS A 38 -20.00 -13.30 -29.79
C LYS A 38 -19.36 -12.65 -28.57
N LEU A 39 -18.30 -11.86 -28.77
CA LEU A 39 -17.58 -11.16 -27.70
C LEU A 39 -18.44 -10.11 -26.99
N LEU A 40 -19.45 -9.53 -27.64
CA LEU A 40 -20.38 -8.62 -26.97
C LEU A 40 -21.10 -9.26 -25.76
N LYS A 41 -21.47 -10.54 -25.85
CA LYS A 41 -22.14 -11.27 -24.76
C LYS A 41 -21.29 -11.26 -23.50
N ASP A 42 -19.98 -11.39 -23.68
CA ASP A 42 -18.99 -11.32 -22.61
C ASP A 42 -18.70 -9.90 -22.12
N ILE A 43 -18.76 -8.90 -23.00
CA ILE A 43 -18.58 -7.49 -22.64
C ILE A 43 -19.73 -6.97 -21.77
N PHE A 44 -20.97 -7.46 -21.98
CA PHE A 44 -22.13 -7.09 -21.15
C PHE A 44 -22.09 -7.64 -19.71
N HIS A 45 -21.18 -8.58 -19.40
CA HIS A 45 -21.02 -9.17 -18.06
C HIS A 45 -20.29 -8.27 -17.05
N ASP A 46 -19.76 -7.10 -17.46
CA ASP A 46 -19.33 -6.05 -16.53
C ASP A 46 -19.82 -4.66 -16.96
N LYS A 47 -19.36 -3.59 -16.28
CA LYS A 47 -19.79 -2.21 -16.55
C LYS A 47 -18.78 -1.40 -17.39
N ALA A 48 -17.82 -2.01 -18.08
CA ALA A 48 -16.76 -1.29 -18.81
C ALA A 48 -17.29 -0.31 -19.86
N LEU A 49 -18.45 -0.58 -20.45
CA LEU A 49 -19.17 0.33 -21.35
C LEU A 49 -19.57 1.66 -20.68
N GLU A 50 -19.82 1.67 -19.37
CA GLU A 50 -20.03 2.90 -18.59
C GLU A 50 -18.73 3.71 -18.45
N GLN A 51 -17.57 3.07 -18.49
CA GLN A 51 -16.28 3.78 -18.53
C GLN A 51 -16.01 4.38 -19.91
N VAL A 52 -16.45 3.73 -20.99
CA VAL A 52 -16.47 4.33 -22.34
C VAL A 52 -17.39 5.56 -22.36
N ALA A 53 -18.59 5.46 -21.77
CA ALA A 53 -19.50 6.60 -21.62
C ALA A 53 -18.86 7.76 -20.85
N ASN A 54 -18.12 7.46 -19.78
CA ASN A 54 -17.47 8.48 -18.95
C ASN A 54 -16.27 9.15 -19.65
N VAL A 55 -15.45 8.38 -20.37
CA VAL A 55 -14.27 8.89 -21.11
C VAL A 55 -14.69 9.87 -22.22
N ALA A 56 -15.87 9.68 -22.81
CA ALA A 56 -16.46 10.61 -23.79
C ALA A 56 -16.74 12.04 -23.27
N PHE A 57 -16.51 12.35 -21.99
CA PHE A 57 -16.65 13.70 -21.41
C PHE A 57 -15.34 14.52 -21.41
N LEU A 58 -14.18 13.91 -21.69
CA LEU A 58 -12.87 14.58 -21.57
C LEU A 58 -12.77 15.83 -22.48
N PRO A 59 -12.32 16.99 -21.98
CA PRO A 59 -12.12 18.17 -22.83
C PRO A 59 -11.18 17.91 -24.02
N GLY A 60 -11.51 18.52 -25.16
CA GLY A 60 -10.81 18.32 -26.42
C GLY A 60 -10.91 16.91 -27.03
N ILE A 61 -11.68 15.96 -26.46
CA ILE A 61 -11.79 14.62 -27.06
C ILE A 61 -12.37 14.69 -28.48
N VAL A 62 -11.70 14.03 -29.42
CA VAL A 62 -12.05 14.00 -30.85
C VAL A 62 -12.55 12.63 -31.29
N ASN A 63 -13.37 12.62 -32.34
CA ASN A 63 -14.05 11.47 -32.98
C ASN A 63 -14.90 10.62 -32.02
N ALA A 64 -14.28 9.79 -31.17
CA ALA A 64 -14.95 8.84 -30.30
C ALA A 64 -14.14 8.48 -29.04
N SER A 65 -14.84 8.03 -27.99
CA SER A 65 -14.25 7.22 -26.94
C SER A 65 -14.20 5.76 -27.40
N LEU A 66 -13.01 5.20 -27.57
CA LEU A 66 -12.80 3.91 -28.24
C LEU A 66 -12.61 2.76 -27.24
N ALA A 67 -13.16 1.60 -27.58
CA ALA A 67 -12.99 0.34 -26.86
C ALA A 67 -12.59 -0.79 -27.83
N MET A 68 -11.49 -1.47 -27.52
CA MET A 68 -10.97 -2.63 -28.25
C MET A 68 -11.65 -3.93 -27.77
N PRO A 69 -11.61 -5.06 -28.52
CA PRO A 69 -12.41 -6.24 -28.21
C PRO A 69 -12.02 -6.95 -26.90
N ASP A 70 -10.83 -6.70 -26.40
CA ASP A 70 -10.31 -7.12 -25.09
C ASP A 70 -10.83 -6.28 -23.90
N ILE A 71 -11.78 -5.37 -24.13
CA ILE A 71 -12.36 -4.49 -23.12
C ILE A 71 -12.87 -5.23 -21.87
N HIS A 72 -12.50 -4.69 -20.69
CA HIS A 72 -13.00 -5.08 -19.36
C HIS A 72 -12.77 -3.95 -18.33
N TRP A 73 -13.46 -4.01 -17.18
CA TRP A 73 -13.51 -2.92 -16.19
C TRP A 73 -12.15 -2.56 -15.56
N GLY A 74 -11.80 -1.27 -15.61
CA GLY A 74 -10.49 -0.72 -15.22
C GLY A 74 -10.51 0.25 -14.03
N TYR A 75 -10.15 1.51 -14.30
CA TYR A 75 -10.03 2.61 -13.34
C TYR A 75 -10.14 3.95 -14.08
N GLY A 76 -11.26 4.68 -13.95
CA GLY A 76 -11.57 5.80 -14.84
C GLY A 76 -11.84 5.32 -16.27
N PHE A 77 -10.78 5.07 -17.03
CA PHE A 77 -10.82 4.34 -18.30
C PHE A 77 -10.96 2.82 -18.07
N PRO A 78 -11.62 2.10 -18.98
CA PRO A 78 -11.57 0.63 -19.03
C PRO A 78 -10.17 0.17 -19.46
N ILE A 79 -9.88 -1.12 -19.26
CA ILE A 79 -8.79 -1.80 -19.99
C ILE A 79 -9.33 -2.08 -21.40
N GLY A 80 -8.49 -2.00 -22.44
CA GLY A 80 -8.95 -1.97 -23.84
C GLY A 80 -9.40 -0.55 -24.29
N GLY A 81 -9.16 0.48 -23.48
CA GLY A 81 -9.63 1.84 -23.74
C GLY A 81 -8.63 2.71 -24.50
N VAL A 82 -9.13 3.48 -25.48
CA VAL A 82 -8.37 4.51 -26.22
C VAL A 82 -9.18 5.81 -26.29
N ALA A 83 -8.51 6.95 -26.14
CA ALA A 83 -9.09 8.27 -26.40
C ALA A 83 -8.02 9.28 -26.80
N ALA A 84 -8.30 10.11 -27.79
CA ALA A 84 -7.42 11.18 -28.22
C ALA A 84 -8.03 12.55 -27.93
N THR A 85 -7.24 13.48 -27.40
CA THR A 85 -7.67 14.86 -27.09
C THR A 85 -6.85 15.89 -27.86
N ASP A 86 -7.50 16.78 -28.61
CA ASP A 86 -6.86 17.85 -29.38
C ASP A 86 -6.31 18.95 -28.47
N ILE A 87 -4.99 19.11 -28.48
CA ILE A 87 -4.25 20.06 -27.64
C ILE A 87 -4.58 21.51 -28.00
N GLY A 88 -4.96 21.78 -29.26
CA GLY A 88 -5.44 23.10 -29.70
C GLY A 88 -6.79 23.43 -29.10
N ALA A 89 -7.74 22.50 -29.13
CA ALA A 89 -9.07 22.61 -28.52
C ALA A 89 -9.11 22.42 -26.98
N GLY A 90 -8.01 22.68 -26.28
CA GLY A 90 -7.93 22.56 -24.81
C GLY A 90 -7.86 21.12 -24.29
N GLY A 91 -7.37 20.19 -25.11
CA GLY A 91 -7.24 18.77 -24.81
C GLY A 91 -6.42 18.47 -23.56
N VAL A 92 -6.80 17.38 -22.89
CA VAL A 92 -6.30 17.01 -21.56
C VAL A 92 -5.53 15.70 -21.55
N VAL A 93 -4.62 15.56 -20.59
CA VAL A 93 -3.97 14.28 -20.23
C VAL A 93 -4.55 13.73 -18.92
N SER A 94 -4.72 12.41 -18.80
CA SER A 94 -5.25 11.73 -17.60
C SER A 94 -4.43 10.49 -17.22
N PRO A 95 -3.88 10.41 -15.99
CA PRO A 95 -3.29 9.19 -15.43
C PRO A 95 -4.27 8.01 -15.33
N GLY A 96 -5.57 8.29 -15.20
CA GLY A 96 -6.63 7.28 -15.27
C GLY A 96 -6.68 6.57 -16.63
N GLY A 97 -6.24 7.26 -17.70
CA GLY A 97 -6.04 6.72 -19.06
C GLY A 97 -4.69 6.06 -19.30
N VAL A 98 -3.90 5.82 -18.26
CA VAL A 98 -2.61 5.11 -18.33
C VAL A 98 -2.61 3.89 -17.39
N GLY A 99 -3.02 4.03 -16.12
CA GLY A 99 -3.43 2.90 -15.26
C GLY A 99 -2.51 2.50 -14.10
N PHE A 100 -2.98 1.49 -13.34
CA PHE A 100 -2.39 0.96 -12.09
C PHE A 100 -2.56 -0.55 -11.99
N ASP A 101 -1.65 -1.23 -11.27
CA ASP A 101 -1.60 -2.69 -11.12
C ASP A 101 -1.94 -3.15 -9.66
N ILE A 102 -2.42 -4.38 -9.44
CA ILE A 102 -3.16 -4.81 -8.21
C ILE A 102 -2.64 -6.13 -7.58
N ASN A 103 -2.76 -6.28 -6.23
CA ASN A 103 -2.53 -7.49 -5.39
C ASN A 103 -3.56 -7.55 -4.20
N CYS A 104 -3.68 -8.61 -3.34
CA CYS A 104 -4.77 -8.69 -2.30
C CYS A 104 -4.53 -9.47 -0.94
N LEU A 105 -5.35 -9.17 0.09
CA LEU A 105 -5.39 -9.71 1.48
C LEU A 105 -6.75 -10.35 1.88
N THR A 106 -6.85 -11.21 2.90
CA THR A 106 -8.15 -11.79 3.34
C THR A 106 -9.15 -10.82 3.96
N GLY A 107 -10.45 -11.08 3.81
CA GLY A 107 -11.53 -10.30 4.43
C GLY A 107 -11.46 -10.11 5.95
N GLU A 108 -10.89 -11.07 6.68
CA GLU A 108 -10.68 -11.02 8.13
C GLU A 108 -9.44 -10.19 8.55
N SER A 109 -8.65 -9.68 7.59
CA SER A 109 -7.46 -8.88 7.89
C SER A 109 -7.85 -7.57 8.58
N LYS A 110 -7.36 -7.36 9.80
CA LYS A 110 -7.56 -6.16 10.62
C LYS A 110 -6.66 -5.02 10.14
N ILE A 111 -7.28 -3.95 9.67
CA ILE A 111 -6.63 -2.78 9.06
C ILE A 111 -6.58 -1.64 10.07
N LEU A 112 -5.41 -1.03 10.28
CA LEU A 112 -5.20 -0.01 11.31
C LEU A 112 -5.53 1.41 10.80
N THR A 113 -6.49 2.05 11.48
CA THR A 113 -6.99 3.40 11.13
C THR A 113 -6.19 4.53 11.78
N ASP A 114 -6.36 5.76 11.27
CA ASP A 114 -5.77 6.99 11.83
C ASP A 114 -6.09 7.22 13.32
N LYS A 115 -7.21 6.67 13.81
CA LYS A 115 -7.67 6.79 15.21
C LYS A 115 -7.13 5.67 16.10
N GLY A 116 -6.33 4.74 15.57
CA GLY A 116 -5.72 3.65 16.32
C GLY A 116 -6.72 2.61 16.82
N PHE A 117 -7.82 2.42 16.08
CA PHE A 117 -8.62 1.19 16.13
C PHE A 117 -8.44 0.40 14.82
N THR A 118 -8.77 -0.88 14.84
CA THR A 118 -8.80 -1.72 13.63
C THR A 118 -10.21 -2.05 13.18
N VAL A 119 -10.37 -2.19 11.87
CA VAL A 119 -11.59 -2.67 11.20
C VAL A 119 -11.17 -3.84 10.32
N LYS A 120 -12.00 -4.89 10.17
CA LYS A 120 -11.70 -5.94 9.18
C LYS A 120 -11.80 -5.32 7.78
N ILE A 121 -10.92 -5.71 6.86
CA ILE A 121 -10.89 -5.10 5.52
C ILE A 121 -12.22 -5.26 4.78
N LYS A 122 -12.97 -6.35 5.01
CA LYS A 122 -14.29 -6.54 4.42
C LYS A 122 -15.35 -5.56 4.92
N ASP A 123 -15.30 -5.19 6.20
CA ASP A 123 -16.31 -4.33 6.83
C ASP A 123 -16.15 -2.85 6.42
N LEU A 124 -14.98 -2.49 5.86
CA LEU A 124 -14.71 -1.15 5.31
C LEU A 124 -15.38 -0.89 3.94
N GLU A 125 -16.00 -1.89 3.31
CA GLU A 125 -16.63 -1.76 1.98
C GLU A 125 -17.69 -0.65 1.90
N ALA A 126 -18.42 -0.40 3.00
CA ALA A 126 -19.44 0.65 3.07
C ALA A 126 -18.85 2.08 3.25
N ASP A 127 -17.79 2.22 4.06
CA ASP A 127 -17.35 3.51 4.60
C ASP A 127 -15.91 3.92 4.28
N TRP A 128 -15.17 3.12 3.49
CA TRP A 128 -13.75 3.37 3.15
C TRP A 128 -13.45 4.81 2.71
N LYS A 129 -14.36 5.48 1.98
CA LYS A 129 -14.22 6.87 1.52
C LYS A 129 -14.14 7.90 2.66
N LYS A 130 -14.56 7.54 3.88
CA LYS A 130 -14.50 8.35 5.11
C LYS A 130 -13.38 7.90 6.06
N THR A 131 -12.80 6.73 5.81
CA THR A 131 -11.75 6.13 6.67
C THR A 131 -10.37 6.56 6.20
N LYS A 132 -9.57 7.06 7.15
CA LYS A 132 -8.13 7.27 6.97
C LYS A 132 -7.37 6.09 7.59
N LEU A 133 -6.29 5.65 6.94
CA LEU A 133 -5.40 4.61 7.43
C LEU A 133 -4.07 5.18 7.94
N ILE A 134 -3.36 4.38 8.73
CA ILE A 134 -1.94 4.63 8.98
C ILE A 134 -1.12 4.01 7.84
N THR A 135 -0.26 4.84 7.25
CA THR A 135 0.76 4.48 6.25
C THR A 135 2.14 4.68 6.87
N MET A 136 3.11 3.89 6.41
CA MET A 136 4.52 4.08 6.75
C MET A 136 5.23 4.87 5.66
N ASN A 137 5.87 5.97 6.05
CA ASN A 137 6.79 6.72 5.22
C ASN A 137 8.21 6.18 5.47
N PHE A 138 8.73 5.37 4.54
CA PHE A 138 10.00 4.66 4.70
C PHE A 138 11.21 5.59 4.60
N SER A 139 11.13 6.66 3.80
CA SER A 139 12.24 7.61 3.64
C SER A 139 12.40 8.51 4.88
N LYS A 140 11.29 9.08 5.38
CA LYS A 140 11.26 9.85 6.64
C LYS A 140 11.33 8.99 7.90
N LYS A 141 11.06 7.67 7.78
CA LYS A 141 11.03 6.69 8.88
C LYS A 141 10.03 7.06 10.00
N ILE A 142 8.83 7.47 9.59
CA ILE A 142 7.72 7.83 10.48
C ILE A 142 6.38 7.27 9.96
N LYS A 143 5.40 7.18 10.86
CA LYS A 143 4.00 6.91 10.51
C LYS A 143 3.28 8.20 10.11
N GLU A 144 2.48 8.17 9.04
CA GLU A 144 1.65 9.28 8.56
C GLU A 144 0.19 8.82 8.39
N GLU A 145 -0.76 9.76 8.27
CA GLU A 145 -2.16 9.45 7.95
C GLU A 145 -2.40 9.53 6.43
N THR A 146 -3.22 8.62 5.88
CA THR A 146 -3.56 8.61 4.44
C THR A 146 -5.06 8.37 4.21
N ASP A 147 -5.58 8.94 3.12
CA ASP A 147 -6.93 8.71 2.63
C ASP A 147 -7.01 7.45 1.76
N LEU A 148 -8.18 6.82 1.67
CA LEU A 148 -8.41 5.70 0.78
C LEU A 148 -8.92 6.18 -0.60
N PHE A 149 -8.24 5.75 -1.66
CA PHE A 149 -8.50 6.18 -3.04
C PHE A 149 -9.33 5.16 -3.82
N ARG A 150 -9.09 3.86 -3.57
CA ARG A 150 -9.91 2.76 -4.10
C ARG A 150 -10.03 1.64 -3.08
N PHE A 151 -11.24 1.10 -2.92
CA PHE A 151 -11.47 -0.21 -2.30
C PHE A 151 -11.50 -1.29 -3.38
N ILE A 152 -10.78 -2.38 -3.16
CA ILE A 152 -10.68 -3.51 -4.07
C ILE A 152 -11.27 -4.73 -3.35
N LYS A 153 -12.17 -5.45 -4.01
CA LYS A 153 -12.79 -6.70 -3.52
C LYS A 153 -12.74 -7.72 -4.63
N VAL A 154 -11.89 -8.72 -4.46
CA VAL A 154 -11.58 -9.75 -5.46
C VAL A 154 -11.53 -11.07 -4.74
N ARG A 155 -12.12 -12.13 -5.26
CA ARG A 155 -12.17 -13.40 -4.54
C ARG A 155 -10.80 -14.12 -4.74
N PRO A 156 -10.29 -14.95 -3.80
CA PRO A 156 -8.93 -15.49 -3.88
C PRO A 156 -8.81 -16.60 -4.91
N LYS A 157 -7.56 -16.77 -5.35
CA LYS A 157 -7.21 -17.31 -6.67
C LYS A 157 -6.04 -18.32 -6.60
N GLU A 158 -5.42 -18.38 -5.44
CA GLU A 158 -4.59 -19.46 -4.93
C GLU A 158 -5.19 -19.86 -3.58
N LYS A 159 -4.69 -20.96 -2.98
CA LYS A 159 -4.73 -21.04 -1.51
C LYS A 159 -3.95 -19.85 -0.96
N ILE A 160 -4.55 -19.15 0.00
CA ILE A 160 -3.87 -18.11 0.75
C ILE A 160 -2.72 -18.73 1.58
N LEU A 161 -1.66 -17.95 1.77
CA LEU A 161 -0.61 -18.29 2.73
C LEU A 161 -0.87 -17.53 4.03
N GLN A 162 -0.75 -18.25 5.14
CA GLN A 162 -0.66 -17.68 6.47
C GLN A 162 0.81 -17.63 6.90
N ILE A 163 1.36 -16.43 6.98
CA ILE A 163 2.64 -16.16 7.62
C ILE A 163 2.45 -16.11 9.15
N THR A 164 3.38 -16.68 9.90
CA THR A 164 3.51 -16.51 11.36
C THR A 164 4.93 -16.07 11.68
N THR A 165 5.09 -15.03 12.49
CA THR A 165 6.40 -14.53 12.94
C THR A 165 6.70 -14.97 14.39
N PHE A 166 7.95 -14.82 14.83
CA PHE A 166 8.40 -15.29 16.16
C PHE A 166 7.69 -14.57 17.31
N GLY A 167 7.36 -13.29 17.16
CA GLY A 167 6.48 -12.55 18.07
C GLY A 167 4.98 -12.88 17.90
N GLY A 168 4.63 -13.94 17.19
CA GLY A 168 3.27 -14.48 17.08
C GLY A 168 2.33 -13.69 16.15
N GLN A 169 2.78 -12.67 15.41
CA GLN A 169 1.94 -11.97 14.44
C GLN A 169 1.57 -12.91 13.28
N LYS A 170 0.31 -12.80 12.81
CA LYS A 170 -0.26 -13.67 11.77
C LYS A 170 -1.11 -12.87 10.79
N ILE A 171 -0.85 -13.01 9.49
CA ILE A 171 -1.75 -12.54 8.42
C ILE A 171 -1.97 -13.64 7.38
N LYS A 172 -3.12 -13.56 6.71
CA LYS A 172 -3.50 -14.37 5.56
C LYS A 172 -3.55 -13.49 4.30
N ALA A 173 -2.82 -13.87 3.26
CA ALA A 173 -2.71 -13.08 2.02
C ALA A 173 -2.58 -13.96 0.77
N THR A 174 -2.78 -13.39 -0.42
CA THR A 174 -2.44 -14.08 -1.69
C THR A 174 -0.93 -14.24 -1.83
N ARG A 175 -0.48 -15.29 -2.51
CA ARG A 175 0.95 -15.61 -2.75
C ARG A 175 1.78 -14.43 -3.29
N ASP A 176 1.20 -13.62 -4.17
CA ASP A 176 1.87 -12.49 -4.83
C ASP A 176 1.84 -11.19 -4.02
N HIS A 177 1.07 -11.15 -2.92
CA HIS A 177 0.99 -9.97 -2.07
C HIS A 177 2.36 -9.75 -1.40
N PRO A 178 3.02 -8.61 -1.61
CA PRO A 178 4.32 -8.37 -1.01
C PRO A 178 4.20 -7.92 0.43
N PHE A 179 5.36 -7.85 1.08
CA PHE A 179 5.60 -7.54 2.48
C PHE A 179 6.89 -6.71 2.55
N TRP A 180 6.99 -5.78 3.50
CA TRP A 180 8.23 -5.01 3.71
C TRP A 180 9.26 -5.85 4.48
N THR A 181 10.43 -6.04 3.89
CA THR A 181 11.61 -6.72 4.44
C THR A 181 12.82 -5.78 4.41
N GLU A 182 13.98 -6.23 4.91
CA GLU A 182 15.25 -5.50 4.77
C GLU A 182 15.66 -5.26 3.29
N ASP A 183 15.10 -6.06 2.38
CA ASP A 183 15.28 -5.97 0.92
C ASP A 183 14.17 -5.19 0.19
N GLY A 184 13.22 -4.63 0.93
CA GLY A 184 12.10 -3.84 0.39
C GLY A 184 10.81 -4.65 0.26
N MET A 185 10.04 -4.43 -0.82
CA MET A 185 8.76 -5.11 -1.04
C MET A 185 8.93 -6.49 -1.69
N VAL A 186 8.80 -7.57 -0.89
CA VAL A 186 9.00 -8.96 -1.34
C VAL A 186 7.68 -9.75 -1.28
N ALA A 187 7.29 -10.38 -2.40
CA ALA A 187 6.09 -11.25 -2.48
C ALA A 187 6.12 -12.40 -1.46
N LEU A 188 5.00 -12.64 -0.75
CA LEU A 188 4.87 -13.68 0.28
C LEU A 188 5.32 -15.08 -0.19
N LYS A 189 5.13 -15.42 -1.48
CA LYS A 189 5.60 -16.69 -2.06
C LYS A 189 7.12 -16.89 -2.09
N ARG A 190 7.91 -15.83 -1.88
CA ARG A 190 9.38 -15.90 -1.82
C ARG A 190 9.96 -15.73 -0.43
N LEU A 191 9.13 -15.33 0.54
CA LEU A 191 9.49 -15.37 1.95
C LEU A 191 9.65 -16.82 2.42
N LYS A 192 10.57 -17.03 3.36
CA LYS A 192 10.91 -18.32 3.96
C LYS A 192 10.94 -18.21 5.48
N GLN A 193 10.88 -19.35 6.16
CA GLN A 193 11.18 -19.41 7.58
C GLN A 193 12.62 -18.94 7.82
N GLY A 194 12.79 -18.01 8.77
CA GLY A 194 14.05 -17.31 9.05
C GLY A 194 14.14 -15.88 8.51
N ASP A 195 13.43 -15.54 7.43
CA ASP A 195 13.46 -14.20 6.85
C ASP A 195 12.88 -13.15 7.81
N LYS A 196 13.34 -11.90 7.71
CA LYS A 196 12.81 -10.75 8.46
C LYS A 196 11.72 -10.02 7.68
N VAL A 197 10.58 -9.79 8.33
CA VAL A 197 9.49 -8.91 7.86
C VAL A 197 9.26 -7.80 8.88
N ALA A 198 8.92 -6.60 8.43
CA ALA A 198 8.53 -5.53 9.32
C ALA A 198 7.11 -5.75 9.86
N VAL A 199 6.98 -5.72 11.18
CA VAL A 199 5.70 -5.66 11.89
C VAL A 199 5.52 -4.29 12.55
N TYR A 200 4.29 -3.82 12.68
CA TYR A 200 3.93 -2.68 13.54
C TYR A 200 3.14 -3.13 14.78
N PRO A 201 3.77 -3.44 15.93
CA PRO A 201 3.13 -4.18 17.03
C PRO A 201 1.89 -3.56 17.69
N PHE A 202 1.70 -2.24 17.59
CA PHE A 202 0.48 -1.59 18.04
C PHE A 202 -0.72 -1.99 17.17
N ALA A 203 -1.66 -2.70 17.78
CA ALA A 203 -2.87 -3.20 17.13
C ALA A 203 -4.12 -2.37 17.45
N GLY A 204 -4.09 -1.56 18.52
CA GLY A 204 -5.25 -0.83 19.00
C GLY A 204 -6.32 -1.75 19.59
N VAL A 205 -7.58 -1.36 19.45
CA VAL A 205 -8.75 -2.21 19.72
C VAL A 205 -9.63 -2.30 18.49
N ASP A 206 -10.60 -3.21 18.51
CA ASP A 206 -11.54 -3.37 17.40
C ASP A 206 -12.54 -2.20 17.36
N PHE A 207 -13.07 -1.92 16.18
CA PHE A 207 -14.04 -0.85 16.00
C PHE A 207 -15.41 -1.21 16.56
N GLU A 208 -15.98 -0.25 17.29
CA GLU A 208 -17.30 -0.30 17.89
C GLU A 208 -18.08 0.93 17.42
N ASN A 209 -19.29 0.75 16.90
CA ASN A 209 -20.14 1.86 16.47
C ASN A 209 -20.55 2.73 17.68
N PRO A 210 -20.20 4.02 17.72
CA PRO A 210 -20.65 4.90 18.79
C PRO A 210 -22.15 5.19 18.68
N SER A 211 -22.83 5.32 19.82
CA SER A 211 -24.23 5.75 19.87
C SER A 211 -24.40 7.21 19.40
N ASP A 212 -25.64 7.60 19.14
CA ASP A 212 -25.99 9.01 18.96
C ASP A 212 -26.27 9.73 20.28
N GLU A 213 -26.11 9.08 21.44
CA GLU A 213 -26.42 9.69 22.74
C GLU A 213 -25.62 11.00 22.95
N VAL A 214 -26.30 12.02 23.47
CA VAL A 214 -25.70 13.34 23.74
C VAL A 214 -24.79 13.27 24.96
N ILE A 215 -23.56 13.73 24.79
CA ILE A 215 -22.55 13.89 25.84
C ILE A 215 -22.67 15.28 26.48
N ILE A 216 -22.84 16.32 25.66
CA ILE A 216 -22.89 17.74 26.05
C ILE A 216 -23.92 18.48 25.18
N ASP A 217 -24.84 19.22 25.81
CA ASP A 217 -25.84 20.05 25.15
C ASP A 217 -25.66 21.58 25.40
N GLU A 218 -26.63 22.37 24.96
CA GLU A 218 -26.63 23.83 25.13
C GLU A 218 -26.95 24.29 26.57
N LYS A 219 -27.71 23.49 27.34
CA LYS A 219 -28.00 23.73 28.75
C LYS A 219 -26.74 23.52 29.57
N ASP A 220 -25.92 22.50 29.28
CA ASP A 220 -24.61 22.28 29.93
C ASP A 220 -23.69 23.50 29.77
N VAL A 221 -23.64 24.07 28.56
CA VAL A 221 -22.88 25.30 28.27
C VAL A 221 -23.40 26.49 29.08
N LEU A 222 -24.73 26.69 29.13
CA LEU A 222 -25.34 27.77 29.91
C LEU A 222 -25.10 27.62 31.42
N ASN A 223 -25.26 26.40 31.94
CA ASN A 223 -25.01 26.04 33.34
C ASN A 223 -23.55 26.29 33.74
N LEU A 224 -22.59 25.90 32.90
CA LEU A 224 -21.17 26.15 33.16
C LEU A 224 -20.82 27.65 33.09
N LEU A 225 -21.37 28.40 32.12
CA LEU A 225 -21.13 29.84 32.01
C LEU A 225 -21.65 30.61 33.23
N SER A 226 -22.84 30.24 33.73
CA SER A 226 -23.41 30.78 34.98
C SER A 226 -22.53 30.43 36.19
N ARG A 227 -22.15 29.15 36.36
CA ARG A 227 -21.27 28.70 37.45
C ARG A 227 -19.91 29.42 37.48
N LEU A 228 -19.38 29.78 36.30
CA LEU A 228 -18.12 30.53 36.17
C LEU A 228 -18.30 32.06 36.25
N LYS A 229 -19.53 32.57 36.41
CA LYS A 229 -19.89 34.00 36.34
C LYS A 229 -19.40 34.67 35.03
N LYS A 230 -19.35 33.89 33.95
CA LYS A 230 -18.87 34.30 32.61
C LYS A 230 -19.99 34.75 31.68
N ASP A 231 -21.20 34.90 32.23
CA ASP A 231 -22.45 35.12 31.52
C ASP A 231 -23.00 36.55 31.74
N LEU A 232 -22.43 37.30 32.69
CA LEU A 232 -22.79 38.67 33.10
C LEU A 232 -22.27 39.77 32.14
N GLY A 233 -22.33 39.58 30.82
CA GLY A 233 -21.69 40.51 29.87
C GLY A 233 -22.17 40.40 28.42
N GLY A 234 -23.26 41.11 28.10
CA GLY A 234 -23.76 41.27 26.73
C GLY A 234 -23.99 39.95 26.00
N ASN A 235 -23.73 39.94 24.69
CA ASN A 235 -23.99 38.78 23.83
C ASN A 235 -23.00 37.60 24.01
N ALA A 236 -22.18 37.57 25.08
CA ALA A 236 -21.14 36.56 25.28
C ALA A 236 -21.68 35.12 25.34
N LYS A 237 -22.86 34.88 25.95
CA LYS A 237 -23.49 33.55 25.99
C LYS A 237 -23.80 33.07 24.56
N ALA A 238 -24.51 33.90 23.79
CA ALA A 238 -24.90 33.61 22.41
C ALA A 238 -23.67 33.47 21.47
N GLN A 239 -22.62 34.28 21.65
CA GLN A 239 -21.38 34.17 20.88
C GLN A 239 -20.69 32.82 21.08
N ILE A 240 -20.59 32.32 22.32
CA ILE A 240 -19.96 31.02 22.62
C ILE A 240 -20.79 29.88 22.03
N ILE A 241 -22.10 29.90 22.25
CA ILE A 241 -23.03 28.89 21.72
C ILE A 241 -23.00 28.86 20.19
N ASN A 242 -23.08 30.01 19.53
CA ASN A 242 -23.01 30.11 18.06
C ASN A 242 -21.63 29.68 17.53
N GLN A 243 -20.54 29.94 18.26
CA GLN A 243 -19.20 29.49 17.88
C GLN A 243 -19.06 27.96 17.90
N LEU A 244 -19.74 27.28 18.83
CA LEU A 244 -19.79 25.83 18.95
C LEU A 244 -20.77 25.19 17.95
N LYS A 245 -22.00 25.72 17.83
CA LYS A 245 -22.99 25.28 16.83
C LYS A 245 -22.45 25.37 15.39
N LYS A 246 -21.79 26.49 15.03
CA LYS A 246 -21.13 26.67 13.71
C LYS A 246 -19.98 25.69 13.44
N ARG A 247 -19.53 24.92 14.43
CA ARG A 247 -18.50 23.86 14.29
C ARG A 247 -19.05 22.44 14.40
N GLY A 248 -20.37 22.27 14.55
CA GLY A 248 -20.98 20.96 14.79
C GLY A 248 -20.62 20.37 16.16
N LEU A 249 -20.32 21.22 17.15
CA LEU A 249 -19.91 20.80 18.51
C LEU A 249 -21.04 20.84 19.54
N LEU A 250 -22.26 21.19 19.12
CA LEU A 250 -23.47 21.16 19.95
C LEU A 250 -24.67 20.69 19.10
N PRO A 251 -25.44 19.69 19.55
CA PRO A 251 -25.12 18.78 20.66
C PRO A 251 -23.91 17.89 20.29
N LEU A 252 -22.99 17.69 21.23
CA LEU A 252 -21.89 16.73 21.05
C LEU A 252 -22.40 15.33 21.42
N ARG A 253 -22.20 14.35 20.54
CA ARG A 253 -22.67 12.96 20.67
C ARG A 253 -21.51 11.98 20.54
N TYR A 254 -21.66 10.73 20.99
CA TYR A 254 -20.59 9.73 20.85
C TYR A 254 -20.19 9.47 19.39
N ASN A 255 -21.12 9.62 18.44
CA ASN A 255 -20.86 9.52 17.00
C ASN A 255 -20.40 10.83 16.32
N SER A 256 -20.22 11.94 17.04
CA SER A 256 -19.76 13.20 16.45
C SER A 256 -18.33 13.10 15.92
N SER A 257 -18.11 13.46 14.65
CA SER A 257 -16.79 13.37 13.97
C SER A 257 -15.66 14.17 14.63
N ALA A 258 -15.99 15.22 15.38
CA ALA A 258 -15.04 16.02 16.16
C ALA A 258 -14.65 15.38 17.51
N LEU A 259 -15.44 14.43 18.03
CA LEU A 259 -15.24 13.85 19.35
C LEU A 259 -13.88 13.13 19.50
N PRO A 260 -13.40 12.29 18.55
CA PRO A 260 -12.11 11.60 18.69
C PRO A 260 -10.94 12.56 18.95
N TYR A 261 -10.91 13.69 18.26
CA TYR A 261 -9.89 14.72 18.44
C TYR A 261 -10.06 15.47 19.78
N LEU A 262 -11.30 15.83 20.13
CA LEU A 262 -11.63 16.42 21.43
C LEU A 262 -11.22 15.53 22.61
N ILE A 263 -11.44 14.22 22.52
CA ILE A 263 -11.08 13.24 23.55
C ILE A 263 -9.56 13.20 23.76
N LYS A 264 -8.77 13.08 22.68
CA LYS A 264 -7.30 13.10 22.79
C LYS A 264 -6.82 14.39 23.44
N VAL A 265 -7.31 15.54 22.96
CA VAL A 265 -6.93 16.86 23.45
C VAL A 265 -7.32 17.04 24.92
N ALA A 266 -8.50 16.55 25.34
CA ALA A 266 -8.93 16.59 26.75
C ALA A 266 -8.08 15.68 27.65
N GLY A 267 -7.79 14.44 27.23
CA GLY A 267 -6.92 13.52 27.97
C GLY A 267 -5.53 14.10 28.20
N TYR A 268 -4.89 14.64 27.14
CA TYR A 268 -3.61 15.33 27.27
C TYR A 268 -3.71 16.59 28.14
N SER A 269 -4.80 17.36 28.02
CA SER A 269 -5.03 18.57 28.84
C SER A 269 -5.12 18.27 30.34
N ILE A 270 -5.49 17.04 30.73
CA ILE A 270 -5.52 16.61 32.13
C ILE A 270 -4.10 16.32 32.67
N GLY A 271 -3.14 15.96 31.80
CA GLY A 271 -1.70 15.92 32.11
C GLY A 271 -0.96 17.24 31.81
N ASP A 272 -0.24 17.32 30.69
CA ASP A 272 0.60 18.47 30.30
C ASP A 272 -0.17 19.64 29.65
N GLY A 273 -1.31 20.04 30.23
CA GLY A 273 -2.11 21.18 29.78
C GLY A 273 -2.74 22.01 30.90
N ASN A 274 -3.27 23.18 30.55
CA ASN A 274 -3.94 24.09 31.49
C ASN A 274 -5.08 24.85 30.80
N VAL A 275 -6.20 25.05 31.50
CA VAL A 275 -7.32 25.90 31.03
C VAL A 275 -7.62 26.98 32.07
N HIS A 276 -7.57 28.24 31.65
CA HIS A 276 -7.91 29.40 32.48
C HIS A 276 -8.63 30.51 31.69
N PHE A 277 -9.13 31.53 32.39
CA PHE A 277 -9.62 32.78 31.78
C PHE A 277 -8.77 33.96 32.23
N VAL A 278 -8.50 34.90 31.33
CA VAL A 278 -7.74 36.13 31.66
C VAL A 278 -8.63 37.10 32.44
N LYS A 279 -8.44 37.21 33.76
CA LYS A 279 -9.30 37.98 34.68
C LYS A 279 -10.78 37.50 34.66
N LEU A 280 -11.61 38.11 35.52
CA LEU A 280 -13.04 37.77 35.62
C LEU A 280 -13.83 37.94 34.31
N ARG A 281 -13.48 38.91 33.45
CA ARG A 281 -14.21 39.18 32.18
C ARG A 281 -13.49 38.82 30.88
N GLY A 282 -12.19 38.48 30.89
CA GLY A 282 -11.45 38.21 29.65
C GLY A 282 -11.60 36.78 29.10
N LYS A 283 -10.97 36.58 27.93
CA LYS A 283 -11.05 35.37 27.09
C LYS A 283 -10.49 34.11 27.77
N GLY A 284 -11.01 32.95 27.36
CA GLY A 284 -10.46 31.65 27.73
C GLY A 284 -9.17 31.36 26.98
N ILE A 285 -8.20 30.77 27.67
CA ILE A 285 -6.94 30.30 27.10
C ILE A 285 -6.69 28.86 27.58
N SER A 286 -6.39 27.99 26.63
CA SER A 286 -5.93 26.62 26.87
C SER A 286 -4.48 26.50 26.41
N TRP A 287 -3.58 26.10 27.30
CA TRP A 287 -2.15 25.87 27.04
C TRP A 287 -1.83 24.39 27.04
N PHE A 288 -0.80 24.02 26.28
CA PHE A 288 -0.24 22.68 26.15
C PHE A 288 1.29 22.78 26.18
N TRP A 289 1.96 21.88 26.89
CA TRP A 289 3.41 21.76 26.98
C TRP A 289 3.87 20.39 26.47
N GLY A 290 5.08 20.28 25.93
CA GLY A 290 5.58 19.02 25.38
C GLY A 290 6.82 19.17 24.50
N LYS A 291 7.11 18.16 23.68
CA LYS A 291 8.13 18.26 22.60
C LYS A 291 7.52 18.89 21.36
N SER A 292 8.32 19.60 20.56
CA SER A 292 7.83 20.33 19.37
C SER A 292 7.03 19.44 18.40
N ASP A 293 7.59 18.29 18.05
CA ASP A 293 6.98 17.25 17.20
C ASP A 293 5.63 16.72 17.69
N ASP A 294 5.45 16.65 19.00
CA ASP A 294 4.25 16.14 19.67
C ASP A 294 3.18 17.24 19.80
N LEU A 295 3.61 18.48 20.11
CA LEU A 295 2.76 19.67 20.10
C LEU A 295 2.20 19.95 18.69
N GLU A 296 2.94 19.66 17.63
CA GLU A 296 2.46 19.81 16.25
C GLU A 296 1.37 18.77 15.90
N LEU A 297 1.37 17.57 16.50
CA LEU A 297 0.25 16.64 16.40
C LEU A 297 -0.99 17.17 17.12
N ILE A 298 -0.83 17.74 18.32
CA ILE A 298 -1.92 18.38 19.08
C ILE A 298 -2.50 19.55 18.29
N ARG A 299 -1.64 20.40 17.69
CA ARG A 299 -2.04 21.53 16.86
C ARG A 299 -2.93 21.09 15.69
N ARG A 300 -2.55 20.04 14.96
CA ARG A 300 -3.32 19.50 13.82
C ARG A 300 -4.69 18.97 14.25
N ASP A 301 -4.76 18.22 15.35
CA ASP A 301 -6.03 17.70 15.86
C ASP A 301 -6.94 18.82 16.40
N ILE A 302 -6.38 19.92 16.95
CA ILE A 302 -7.14 21.14 17.30
C ILE A 302 -7.68 21.86 16.05
N GLU A 303 -6.88 21.92 14.97
CA GLU A 303 -7.28 22.51 13.70
C GLU A 303 -8.39 21.67 13.01
N LYS A 304 -8.38 20.34 13.15
CA LYS A 304 -9.50 19.44 12.75
C LYS A 304 -10.81 19.69 13.51
N ILE A 305 -10.77 20.25 14.72
CA ILE A 305 -11.96 20.67 15.51
C ILE A 305 -12.42 22.11 15.11
N GLY A 306 -11.74 22.75 14.14
CA GLY A 306 -12.07 24.09 13.66
C GLY A 306 -11.62 25.23 14.58
N PHE A 307 -10.64 25.00 15.47
CA PHE A 307 -10.00 26.03 16.27
C PHE A 307 -8.55 26.24 15.83
N LYS A 308 -8.03 27.48 15.94
CA LYS A 308 -6.64 27.78 15.61
C LYS A 308 -5.78 27.74 16.87
N CYS A 309 -4.79 26.86 16.89
CA CYS A 309 -3.73 26.88 17.90
C CYS A 309 -2.61 27.85 17.48
N SER A 310 -1.88 28.40 18.45
CA SER A 310 -0.71 29.24 18.18
C SER A 310 0.41 28.46 17.50
N LYS A 311 1.40 29.18 16.94
CA LYS A 311 2.73 28.59 16.73
C LYS A 311 3.30 28.06 18.05
N ILE A 312 4.21 27.10 17.95
CA ILE A 312 4.96 26.62 19.11
C ILE A 312 5.89 27.76 19.59
N TYR A 313 5.94 27.96 20.90
CA TYR A 313 6.85 28.88 21.58
C TYR A 313 7.87 28.06 22.36
N SER A 314 9.14 28.38 22.20
CA SER A 314 10.27 27.75 22.92
C SER A 314 10.87 28.73 23.91
N ARG A 315 11.21 28.27 25.12
CA ARG A 315 11.84 29.08 26.17
C ARG A 315 12.83 28.23 26.96
N GLN A 316 14.09 28.69 27.09
CA GLN A 316 15.00 28.14 28.08
C GLN A 316 14.56 28.52 29.50
N ARG A 317 14.63 27.54 30.40
CA ARG A 317 14.30 27.65 31.82
C ARG A 317 15.47 27.12 32.64
N LYS A 318 15.94 27.92 33.60
CA LYS A 318 16.71 27.42 34.73
C LYS A 318 15.73 26.93 35.80
N HIS A 319 15.77 25.63 36.08
CA HIS A 319 15.03 25.00 37.15
C HIS A 319 15.97 24.80 38.35
N LYS A 320 15.49 25.12 39.55
CA LYS A 320 16.11 24.73 40.82
C LYS A 320 15.05 23.97 41.61
N ILE A 321 15.28 22.70 41.91
CA ILE A 321 14.35 21.86 42.66
C ILE A 321 15.04 21.41 43.94
N GLN A 322 14.55 21.93 45.08
CA GLN A 322 14.93 21.41 46.38
C GLN A 322 14.32 20.00 46.51
N THR A 323 15.17 18.98 46.53
CA THR A 323 14.76 17.61 46.90
C THR A 323 15.08 17.37 48.37
N TRP A 324 14.73 16.18 48.87
CA TRP A 324 15.01 15.76 50.25
C TRP A 324 16.47 15.28 50.46
N TYR A 325 17.27 15.22 49.39
CA TYR A 325 18.70 14.86 49.45
C TYR A 325 19.63 15.95 48.89
N ASP A 326 19.20 16.73 47.89
CA ASP A 326 20.04 17.77 47.25
C ASP A 326 19.22 18.88 46.54
N LEU A 327 19.86 20.02 46.24
CA LEU A 327 19.33 21.08 45.38
C LEU A 327 19.68 20.79 43.91
N VAL A 328 18.75 20.19 43.18
CA VAL A 328 18.96 19.82 41.78
C VAL A 328 18.73 21.04 40.88
N GLU A 329 19.80 21.56 40.29
CA GLU A 329 19.75 22.62 39.28
C GLU A 329 19.92 22.06 37.86
N PHE A 330 19.07 22.49 36.92
CA PHE A 330 19.18 22.10 35.51
C PHE A 330 18.59 23.13 34.56
N GLU A 331 19.12 23.18 33.35
CA GLU A 331 18.55 23.96 32.25
C GLU A 331 17.67 23.06 31.37
N ASN A 332 16.50 23.55 30.95
CA ASN A 332 15.61 22.82 30.06
C ASN A 332 14.96 23.74 29.02
N LEU A 333 14.65 23.20 27.83
CA LEU A 333 13.97 23.90 26.75
C LEU A 333 12.46 23.60 26.80
N GLU A 334 11.71 24.44 27.51
CA GLU A 334 10.25 24.39 27.60
C GLU A 334 9.65 24.76 26.23
N ASN A 335 8.92 23.85 25.59
CA ASN A 335 8.12 24.15 24.39
C ASN A 335 6.63 24.11 24.74
N SER A 336 5.84 25.02 24.15
CA SER A 336 4.40 25.14 24.43
C SER A 336 3.61 25.69 23.24
N CYS A 337 2.30 25.42 23.19
CA CYS A 337 1.36 26.11 22.30
C CYS A 337 0.04 26.40 23.02
N LYS A 338 -0.81 27.26 22.45
CA LYS A 338 -2.08 27.67 23.09
C LYS A 338 -3.22 27.96 22.12
N VAL A 339 -4.44 27.76 22.60
CA VAL A 339 -5.69 28.19 21.94
C VAL A 339 -6.32 29.32 22.74
N CYS A 340 -6.50 30.48 22.13
CA CYS A 340 -7.13 31.65 22.74
C CYS A 340 -8.62 31.76 22.36
N SER A 341 -9.44 30.81 22.84
CA SER A 341 -10.89 30.82 22.58
C SER A 341 -11.69 30.40 23.82
N SER A 342 -12.65 31.24 24.22
CA SER A 342 -13.58 30.93 25.32
C SER A 342 -14.44 29.71 25.01
N ALA A 343 -14.89 29.53 23.77
CA ALA A 343 -15.67 28.35 23.39
C ALA A 343 -14.88 27.05 23.51
N PHE A 344 -13.60 27.05 23.13
CA PHE A 344 -12.73 25.89 23.27
C PHE A 344 -12.41 25.59 24.75
N ALA A 345 -12.13 26.62 25.56
CA ALA A 345 -11.93 26.47 27.00
C ALA A 345 -13.17 25.89 27.71
N ILE A 346 -14.38 26.37 27.35
CA ILE A 346 -15.66 25.82 27.83
C ILE A 346 -15.83 24.36 27.39
N MET A 347 -15.57 24.04 26.12
CA MET A 347 -15.68 22.69 25.57
C MET A 347 -14.79 21.68 26.34
N LEU A 348 -13.54 22.03 26.62
CA LEU A 348 -12.63 21.19 27.40
C LEU A 348 -13.10 21.00 28.86
N VAL A 349 -13.58 22.06 29.52
CA VAL A 349 -14.06 21.97 30.91
C VAL A 349 -15.34 21.11 31.00
N LEU A 350 -16.22 21.16 30.00
CA LEU A 350 -17.41 20.29 29.93
C LEU A 350 -17.04 18.82 29.69
N LEU A 351 -16.00 18.55 28.89
CA LEU A 351 -15.44 17.19 28.72
C LEU A 351 -14.77 16.65 30.00
N GLY A 352 -14.51 17.52 31.00
CA GLY A 352 -13.98 17.16 32.32
C GLY A 352 -12.55 17.63 32.59
N VAL A 353 -11.96 18.45 31.72
CA VAL A 353 -10.64 19.05 31.98
C VAL A 353 -10.74 20.04 33.17
N PRO A 354 -9.92 19.91 34.22
CA PRO A 354 -9.97 20.79 35.37
C PRO A 354 -9.63 22.24 35.01
N PHE A 355 -10.43 23.17 35.52
CA PHE A 355 -10.24 24.60 35.38
C PHE A 355 -9.29 25.14 36.46
N GLY A 356 -8.27 25.93 36.10
CA GLY A 356 -7.32 26.51 37.06
C GLY A 356 -6.17 25.57 37.47
N ASN A 357 -5.78 25.58 38.75
CA ASN A 357 -4.66 24.77 39.24
C ASN A 357 -5.11 23.36 39.65
N LYS A 358 -4.60 22.33 38.97
CA LYS A 358 -5.00 20.92 39.15
C LYS A 358 -4.72 20.37 40.55
N THR A 359 -3.63 20.85 41.17
CA THR A 359 -3.20 20.47 42.52
C THR A 359 -4.18 20.94 43.60
N ASP A 360 -4.86 22.05 43.33
CA ASP A 360 -5.78 22.74 44.26
C ASP A 360 -7.27 22.59 43.88
N THR A 361 -7.56 21.98 42.72
CA THR A 361 -8.93 21.85 42.16
C THR A 361 -9.40 20.40 42.25
N PRO A 362 -10.60 20.11 42.79
CA PRO A 362 -11.17 18.77 42.75
C PRO A 362 -11.63 18.41 41.33
N TYR A 363 -11.33 17.19 40.88
CA TYR A 363 -11.87 16.61 39.64
C TYR A 363 -11.91 15.08 39.71
N LEU A 364 -12.73 14.45 38.87
CA LEU A 364 -12.94 13.00 38.82
C LEU A 364 -12.93 12.53 37.36
N MET A 365 -12.84 11.22 37.12
CA MET A 365 -12.93 10.66 35.77
C MET A 365 -14.32 10.96 35.17
N PRO A 366 -14.43 11.48 33.92
CA PRO A 366 -15.71 11.92 33.38
C PRO A 366 -16.70 10.76 33.23
N LYS A 367 -17.91 10.89 33.82
CA LYS A 367 -18.92 9.81 33.82
C LYS A 367 -19.31 9.33 32.42
N TRP A 368 -19.35 10.24 31.44
CA TRP A 368 -19.67 9.92 30.05
C TRP A 368 -18.65 8.96 29.41
N LEU A 369 -17.38 9.00 29.83
CA LEU A 369 -16.30 8.20 29.24
C LEU A 369 -16.47 6.70 29.53
N PHE A 370 -17.04 6.33 30.68
CA PHE A 370 -17.33 4.93 31.01
C PHE A 370 -18.40 4.30 30.09
N ARG A 371 -19.23 5.11 29.43
CA ARG A 371 -20.22 4.67 28.44
C ARG A 371 -19.73 4.81 26.99
N ALA A 372 -18.56 5.39 26.78
CA ALA A 372 -17.97 5.51 25.45
C ALA A 372 -17.50 4.14 24.93
N PRO A 373 -17.49 3.91 23.60
CA PRO A 373 -16.85 2.75 23.00
C PRO A 373 -15.38 2.59 23.41
N LEU A 374 -14.88 1.35 23.42
CA LEU A 374 -13.54 1.01 23.91
C LEU A 374 -12.43 1.76 23.16
N TRP A 375 -12.59 2.03 21.86
CA TRP A 375 -11.64 2.83 21.09
C TRP A 375 -11.65 4.32 21.47
N GLN A 376 -12.77 4.86 21.98
CA GLN A 376 -12.84 6.23 22.49
C GLN A 376 -12.23 6.32 23.89
N LYS A 377 -12.47 5.32 24.76
CA LYS A 377 -11.74 5.14 26.03
C LYS A 377 -10.23 5.07 25.80
N ARG A 378 -9.80 4.31 24.78
CA ARG A 378 -8.41 4.18 24.33
C ARG A 378 -7.78 5.52 23.96
N LEU A 379 -8.48 6.36 23.19
CA LEU A 379 -7.98 7.68 22.79
C LEU A 379 -7.77 8.63 23.99
N PHE A 380 -8.63 8.56 25.01
CA PHE A 380 -8.45 9.34 26.24
C PHE A 380 -7.20 8.88 27.00
N LEU A 381 -7.13 7.58 27.30
CA LEU A 381 -6.03 6.99 28.07
C LEU A 381 -4.69 7.18 27.37
N ALA A 382 -4.59 6.87 26.07
CA ALA A 382 -3.35 6.98 25.31
C ALA A 382 -2.82 8.42 25.23
N ALA A 383 -3.69 9.44 25.21
CA ALA A 383 -3.28 10.84 25.24
C ALA A 383 -2.91 11.32 26.65
N TYR A 384 -3.65 10.90 27.68
CA TYR A 384 -3.30 11.17 29.08
C TYR A 384 -1.96 10.52 29.47
N PHE A 385 -1.71 9.29 29.04
CA PHE A 385 -0.44 8.59 29.20
C PHE A 385 0.68 9.18 28.33
N GLY A 386 0.35 9.85 27.23
CA GLY A 386 1.28 10.66 26.42
C GLY A 386 1.95 11.79 27.21
N ALA A 387 1.25 12.31 28.21
CA ALA A 387 1.75 13.25 29.21
C ALA A 387 2.34 12.53 30.45
N GLU A 388 1.50 11.90 31.27
CA GLU A 388 1.83 11.54 32.67
C GLU A 388 2.51 10.18 32.88
N MET A 389 2.35 9.21 31.96
CA MET A 389 2.80 7.83 32.23
C MET A 389 4.30 7.64 31.95
N SER A 390 4.99 6.94 32.86
CA SER A 390 6.39 6.54 32.67
C SER A 390 6.62 5.84 31.32
N ALA A 391 7.71 6.19 30.64
CA ALA A 391 8.15 5.45 29.45
C ALA A 391 8.55 4.00 29.81
N PRO A 392 8.38 3.03 28.89
CA PRO A 392 8.85 1.66 29.10
C PRO A 392 10.37 1.64 29.34
N LYS A 393 10.82 0.89 30.37
CA LYS A 393 12.25 0.73 30.71
C LYS A 393 12.51 -0.61 31.40
N SER A 394 13.66 -1.21 31.10
CA SER A 394 14.17 -2.42 31.75
C SER A 394 14.97 -2.14 33.03
N PHE A 395 15.04 -3.13 33.93
CA PHE A 395 15.95 -3.12 35.08
C PHE A 395 17.41 -3.12 34.60
N LEU A 396 18.21 -2.17 35.08
CA LEU A 396 19.60 -1.95 34.62
C LEU A 396 20.51 -3.17 34.82
N GLU A 397 20.31 -3.91 35.90
CA GLU A 397 21.17 -5.02 36.33
C GLU A 397 21.07 -6.28 35.45
N HIS A 398 19.95 -6.45 34.72
CA HIS A 398 19.63 -7.70 34.02
C HIS A 398 19.03 -7.50 32.62
N GLY A 399 18.38 -6.36 32.34
CA GLY A 399 17.75 -6.04 31.05
C GLY A 399 16.51 -6.86 30.63
N TYR A 400 16.30 -8.07 31.16
CA TYR A 400 15.20 -8.98 30.74
C TYR A 400 13.81 -8.68 31.34
N ASN A 401 13.75 -7.89 32.41
CA ASN A 401 12.51 -7.53 33.10
C ASN A 401 12.26 -6.02 32.98
N LEU A 402 10.99 -5.62 32.99
CA LEU A 402 10.56 -4.24 32.85
C LEU A 402 10.01 -3.71 34.19
N TYR A 403 10.26 -2.43 34.45
CA TYR A 403 9.67 -1.72 35.60
C TYR A 403 8.14 -1.61 35.44
N CYS A 404 7.43 -1.59 36.57
CA CYS A 404 6.00 -1.29 36.59
C CYS A 404 5.71 0.07 35.93
N PRO A 405 4.74 0.17 35.01
CA PRO A 405 4.29 1.45 34.50
C PRO A 405 3.67 2.27 35.63
N VAL A 406 4.00 3.56 35.69
CA VAL A 406 3.53 4.47 36.73
C VAL A 406 2.89 5.70 36.10
N VAL A 407 1.66 6.00 36.51
CA VAL A 407 1.01 7.30 36.29
C VAL A 407 1.12 8.09 37.60
N SER A 408 1.73 9.29 37.55
CA SER A 408 1.81 10.18 38.72
C SER A 408 0.74 11.27 38.66
N MET A 409 0.36 11.81 39.81
CA MET A 409 -0.28 13.13 39.91
C MET A 409 -0.04 13.75 41.30
N ASN A 410 0.00 15.09 41.37
CA ASN A 410 0.18 15.80 42.64
C ASN A 410 -1.13 16.48 43.09
N LYS A 411 -1.39 16.41 44.39
CA LYS A 411 -2.53 17.07 45.07
C LYS A 411 -2.05 17.72 46.36
N ARG A 412 -2.73 18.79 46.80
CA ARG A 412 -2.63 19.22 48.21
C ARG A 412 -3.29 18.17 49.11
N GLU A 413 -2.87 18.10 50.37
CA GLU A 413 -3.38 17.18 51.40
C GLU A 413 -4.91 16.99 51.38
N SER A 414 -5.70 18.07 51.51
CA SER A 414 -7.17 18.04 51.52
C SER A 414 -7.84 17.66 50.17
N LEU A 415 -7.06 17.23 49.16
CA LEU A 415 -7.54 16.66 47.90
C LEU A 415 -6.87 15.31 47.56
N VAL A 416 -6.20 14.66 48.52
CA VAL A 416 -5.59 13.33 48.35
C VAL A 416 -6.60 12.30 47.90
N ASP A 417 -7.70 12.10 48.63
CA ASP A 417 -8.71 11.09 48.26
C ASP A 417 -9.48 11.43 46.99
N ASN A 418 -9.59 12.72 46.63
CA ASN A 418 -10.07 13.12 45.32
C ASN A 418 -9.14 12.67 44.18
N GLY A 419 -7.82 12.78 44.37
CA GLY A 419 -6.84 12.26 43.41
C GLY A 419 -6.83 10.74 43.35
N VAL A 420 -7.02 10.06 44.48
CA VAL A 420 -7.15 8.59 44.53
C VAL A 420 -8.38 8.14 43.76
N ALA A 421 -9.56 8.75 43.98
CA ALA A 421 -10.78 8.44 43.23
C ALA A 421 -10.66 8.73 41.71
N PHE A 422 -9.82 9.70 41.30
CA PHE A 422 -9.49 9.90 39.88
C PHE A 422 -8.65 8.73 39.32
N LEU A 423 -7.61 8.30 40.05
CA LEU A 423 -6.74 7.18 39.66
C LEU A 423 -7.45 5.82 39.70
N GLU A 424 -8.40 5.62 40.61
CA GLU A 424 -9.33 4.48 40.60
C GLU A 424 -10.21 4.50 39.34
N GLY A 425 -10.65 5.68 38.91
CA GLY A 425 -11.32 5.87 37.62
C GLY A 425 -10.44 5.49 36.42
N VAL A 426 -9.14 5.83 36.43
CA VAL A 426 -8.16 5.38 35.43
C VAL A 426 -8.02 3.85 35.48
N SER A 427 -7.89 3.26 36.67
CA SER A 427 -7.78 1.81 36.87
C SER A 427 -9.02 1.06 36.37
N LYS A 428 -10.21 1.60 36.58
CA LYS A 428 -11.47 1.00 36.11
C LYS A 428 -11.56 1.01 34.58
N LEU A 429 -11.16 2.10 33.92
CA LEU A 429 -11.07 2.12 32.46
C LEU A 429 -10.00 1.14 31.94
N LEU A 430 -8.85 1.03 32.62
CA LEU A 430 -7.78 0.08 32.28
C LEU A 430 -8.21 -1.39 32.38
N SER A 431 -9.06 -1.76 33.35
CA SER A 431 -9.55 -3.14 33.46
C SER A 431 -10.33 -3.61 32.23
N GLU A 432 -10.99 -2.71 31.49
CA GLU A 432 -11.67 -3.04 30.22
C GLU A 432 -10.71 -3.47 29.11
N PHE A 433 -9.41 -3.13 29.23
CA PHE A 433 -8.35 -3.55 28.31
C PHE A 433 -7.59 -4.80 28.78
N GLY A 434 -7.95 -5.39 29.93
CA GLY A 434 -7.21 -6.49 30.54
C GLY A 434 -5.89 -6.02 31.16
N ILE A 435 -5.92 -4.92 31.92
CA ILE A 435 -4.75 -4.31 32.56
C ILE A 435 -5.04 -4.06 34.05
N SER A 436 -4.19 -4.60 34.91
CA SER A 436 -4.34 -4.61 36.36
C SER A 436 -3.53 -3.47 37.01
N ALA A 437 -4.12 -2.78 37.99
CA ALA A 437 -3.38 -1.94 38.92
C ALA A 437 -2.90 -2.77 40.13
N LEU A 438 -1.68 -2.52 40.60
CA LEU A 438 -1.11 -3.16 41.79
C LEU A 438 -1.44 -2.39 43.06
N LYS A 439 -1.28 -1.06 43.05
CA LYS A 439 -1.65 -0.14 44.14
C LYS A 439 -1.60 1.32 43.71
N ILE A 440 -2.22 2.19 44.52
CA ILE A 440 -2.02 3.64 44.49
C ILE A 440 -1.18 4.04 45.70
N SER A 441 0.07 4.48 45.49
CA SER A 441 0.92 4.96 46.61
C SER A 441 0.63 6.42 46.94
N ARG A 442 0.56 6.75 48.23
CA ARG A 442 0.34 8.10 48.76
C ARG A 442 1.62 8.57 49.47
N ASN A 443 2.42 9.43 48.86
CA ASN A 443 3.67 9.91 49.44
C ASN A 443 3.60 11.43 49.63
N ALA A 444 3.97 11.96 50.81
CA ALA A 444 4.30 13.37 50.93
C ALA A 444 5.54 13.69 50.06
N GLU A 445 5.54 14.81 49.34
CA GLU A 445 6.65 15.16 48.43
C GLU A 445 7.34 16.48 48.79
N TYR A 446 6.59 17.55 49.06
CA TYR A 446 7.15 18.83 49.51
C TYR A 446 6.11 19.73 50.20
N ILE A 447 6.59 20.71 50.96
CA ILE A 447 5.79 21.82 51.49
C ILE A 447 5.97 23.02 50.55
N SER A 448 4.86 23.62 50.10
CA SER A 448 4.92 24.80 49.22
C SER A 448 5.36 26.06 49.96
N LYS A 449 5.72 27.12 49.21
CA LYS A 449 5.99 28.47 49.75
C LYS A 449 4.81 29.13 50.50
N LYS A 450 3.66 28.45 50.62
CA LYS A 450 2.48 28.86 51.40
C LYS A 450 2.23 27.97 52.62
N GLY A 451 3.18 27.12 53.01
CA GLY A 451 3.03 26.17 54.11
C GLY A 451 2.14 24.95 53.80
N THR A 452 1.53 24.88 52.62
CA THR A 452 0.64 23.76 52.25
C THR A 452 1.46 22.52 51.89
N LEU A 453 1.16 21.39 52.54
CA LEU A 453 1.74 20.08 52.25
C LEU A 453 1.15 19.49 50.96
N HIS A 454 2.03 19.01 50.08
CA HIS A 454 1.67 18.35 48.83
C HIS A 454 2.03 16.87 48.84
N TYR A 455 1.08 16.07 48.38
CA TYR A 455 1.20 14.62 48.20
C TYR A 455 1.33 14.30 46.72
N ARG A 456 2.27 13.41 46.41
CA ARG A 456 2.37 12.73 45.13
C ARG A 456 1.69 11.38 45.21
N LEU A 457 0.64 11.25 44.42
CA LEU A 457 -0.08 10.01 44.20
C LEU A 457 0.54 9.31 43.00
N ARG A 458 0.64 7.97 43.06
CA ARG A 458 1.14 7.18 41.92
C ARG A 458 0.29 5.92 41.76
N LEU A 459 -0.38 5.79 40.62
CA LEU A 459 -1.01 4.55 40.19
C LEU A 459 0.08 3.66 39.59
N ILE A 460 0.34 2.51 40.22
CA ILE A 460 1.35 1.55 39.79
C ILE A 460 0.62 0.39 39.10
N LEU A 461 0.90 0.16 37.82
CA LEU A 461 0.31 -0.91 37.03
C LEU A 461 1.13 -2.21 37.12
N SER A 462 0.51 -3.33 36.77
CA SER A 462 1.16 -4.63 36.66
C SER A 462 2.33 -4.61 35.66
N ASN A 463 3.38 -5.37 35.95
CA ASN A 463 4.51 -5.61 35.05
C ASN A 463 4.58 -7.06 34.52
N LYS A 464 3.50 -7.84 34.66
CA LYS A 464 3.37 -9.13 33.95
C LYS A 464 3.38 -8.87 32.43
N SER A 465 3.91 -9.80 31.63
CA SER A 465 4.00 -9.63 30.18
C SER A 465 2.64 -9.34 29.54
N GLU A 466 1.56 -10.02 29.96
CA GLU A 466 0.21 -9.85 29.41
C GLU A 466 -0.35 -8.44 29.65
N ASP A 467 -0.36 -7.94 30.90
CA ASP A 467 -0.81 -6.58 31.22
C ASP A 467 -0.05 -5.52 30.42
N LEU A 468 1.27 -5.70 30.24
CA LEU A 468 2.13 -4.79 29.48
C LEU A 468 1.88 -4.88 27.97
N ILE A 469 1.69 -6.08 27.42
CA ILE A 469 1.29 -6.28 26.02
C ILE A 469 -0.07 -5.64 25.78
N ASN A 470 -1.05 -5.82 26.67
CA ASN A 470 -2.35 -5.17 26.58
C ASN A 470 -2.23 -3.63 26.63
N LEU A 471 -1.51 -3.09 27.61
CA LEU A 471 -1.26 -1.66 27.76
C LEU A 471 -0.63 -1.04 26.50
N TYR A 472 0.46 -1.63 26.00
CA TYR A 472 1.24 -1.01 24.92
C TYR A 472 0.73 -1.35 23.51
N SER A 473 0.11 -2.51 23.29
CA SER A 473 -0.45 -2.87 21.98
C SER A 473 -1.89 -2.41 21.77
N ARG A 474 -2.71 -2.33 22.83
CA ARG A 474 -4.13 -1.92 22.74
C ARG A 474 -4.32 -0.43 23.03
N VAL A 475 -3.76 0.09 24.14
CA VAL A 475 -3.89 1.52 24.48
C VAL A 475 -2.80 2.33 23.77
N GLY A 476 -1.53 2.00 24.02
CA GLY A 476 -0.37 2.71 23.46
C GLY A 476 -0.27 4.15 23.95
N PHE A 477 0.30 5.02 23.11
CA PHE A 477 0.50 6.44 23.40
C PHE A 477 0.06 7.31 22.21
N GLU A 478 -0.62 8.42 22.51
CA GLU A 478 -0.88 9.54 21.59
C GLU A 478 -0.07 10.76 22.04
N TYR A 479 0.27 11.66 21.11
CA TYR A 479 1.06 12.88 21.38
C TYR A 479 2.38 12.64 22.15
N ASN A 480 3.01 11.48 21.94
CA ASN A 480 4.35 11.19 22.42
C ASN A 480 5.04 10.17 21.51
N ARG A 481 5.72 10.65 20.45
CA ARG A 481 6.38 9.80 19.45
C ARG A 481 7.37 8.82 20.07
N GLN A 482 8.17 9.27 21.04
CA GLN A 482 9.19 8.42 21.68
C GLN A 482 8.56 7.32 22.54
N ARG A 483 7.53 7.62 23.34
CA ARG A 483 6.81 6.58 24.10
C ARG A 483 6.01 5.65 23.16
N SER A 484 5.47 6.14 22.04
CA SER A 484 4.84 5.30 21.01
C SER A 484 5.83 4.34 20.32
N PHE A 485 7.07 4.76 20.08
CA PHE A 485 8.16 3.88 19.61
C PHE A 485 8.51 2.82 20.65
N LEU A 486 8.81 3.23 21.89
CA LEU A 486 9.17 2.31 22.98
C LEU A 486 8.03 1.34 23.34
N ALA A 487 6.77 1.72 23.15
CA ALA A 487 5.63 0.82 23.30
C ALA A 487 5.67 -0.31 22.26
N ASN A 488 5.93 0.01 20.98
CA ASN A 488 6.04 -0.98 19.92
C ASN A 488 7.21 -1.95 20.17
N THR A 489 8.40 -1.43 20.52
CA THR A 489 9.56 -2.30 20.85
C THR A 489 9.26 -3.18 22.07
N THR A 490 8.60 -2.63 23.09
CA THR A 490 8.20 -3.36 24.31
C THR A 490 7.24 -4.51 24.02
N VAL A 491 6.19 -4.28 23.20
CA VAL A 491 5.24 -5.35 22.82
C VAL A 491 5.96 -6.48 22.11
N GLN A 492 6.87 -6.17 21.19
CA GLN A 492 7.59 -7.20 20.44
C GLN A 492 8.61 -7.94 21.30
N PHE A 493 9.34 -7.22 22.15
CA PHE A 493 10.28 -7.79 23.14
C PHE A 493 9.58 -8.76 24.09
N LEU A 494 8.41 -8.39 24.65
CA LEU A 494 7.66 -9.25 25.55
C LEU A 494 7.12 -10.49 24.84
N ARG A 495 6.59 -10.34 23.61
CA ARG A 495 6.14 -11.49 22.80
C ARG A 495 7.30 -12.45 22.48
N HIS A 496 8.49 -11.92 22.16
CA HIS A 496 9.70 -12.73 22.00
C HIS A 496 10.11 -13.42 23.30
N LYS A 497 10.10 -12.71 24.44
CA LYS A 497 10.42 -13.26 25.76
C LYS A 497 9.48 -14.40 26.13
N ASP A 498 8.17 -14.22 25.98
CA ASP A 498 7.15 -15.19 26.34
C ASP A 498 7.24 -16.45 25.43
N GLU A 499 7.53 -16.28 24.13
CA GLU A 499 7.81 -17.39 23.20
C GLU A 499 9.04 -18.21 23.63
N ILE A 500 10.12 -17.54 24.06
CA ILE A 500 11.34 -18.20 24.57
C ILE A 500 11.07 -18.94 25.89
N LEU A 501 10.23 -18.39 26.76
CA LEU A 501 9.82 -19.05 28.00
C LEU A 501 8.96 -20.29 27.70
N ARG A 502 7.97 -20.19 26.80
CA ARG A 502 7.15 -21.34 26.36
C ARG A 502 8.00 -22.44 25.74
N THR A 503 8.92 -22.08 24.83
CA THR A 503 9.90 -23.01 24.23
C THR A 503 10.68 -23.79 25.29
N ARG A 504 10.98 -23.17 26.44
CA ARG A 504 11.74 -23.79 27.54
C ARG A 504 10.86 -24.63 28.47
N GLN A 505 9.60 -24.25 28.68
CA GLN A 505 8.61 -25.08 29.38
C GLN A 505 8.27 -26.34 28.56
N GLU A 506 8.05 -26.21 27.24
CA GLU A 506 7.85 -27.33 26.31
C GLU A 506 9.06 -28.28 26.29
N ALA A 507 10.28 -27.74 26.22
CA ALA A 507 11.51 -28.53 26.28
C ALA A 507 11.73 -29.21 27.64
N GLU A 508 11.36 -28.57 28.76
CA GLU A 508 11.40 -29.17 30.10
C GLU A 508 10.43 -30.35 30.22
N SER A 509 9.16 -30.18 29.81
CA SER A 509 8.17 -31.26 29.77
C SER A 509 8.63 -32.42 28.88
N SER A 510 9.19 -32.11 27.71
CA SER A 510 9.70 -33.12 26.76
C SER A 510 10.93 -33.85 27.31
N ALA A 511 11.83 -33.16 28.02
CA ALA A 511 13.01 -33.77 28.63
C ALA A 511 12.64 -34.75 29.76
N ILE A 512 11.67 -34.40 30.61
CA ILE A 512 11.15 -35.28 31.66
C ILE A 512 10.53 -36.54 31.03
N GLY A 513 9.69 -36.37 30.00
CA GLY A 513 9.06 -37.49 29.29
C GLY A 513 10.06 -38.42 28.59
N LEU A 514 11.11 -37.89 27.96
CA LEU A 514 12.16 -38.69 27.32
C LEU A 514 13.08 -39.39 28.34
N HIS A 515 13.34 -38.78 29.49
CA HIS A 515 14.14 -39.43 30.55
C HIS A 515 13.37 -40.59 31.19
N ALA A 516 12.05 -40.46 31.38
CA ALA A 516 11.20 -41.57 31.81
C ALA A 516 11.19 -42.76 30.82
N GLN A 517 11.58 -42.53 29.57
CA GLN A 517 11.79 -43.57 28.54
C GLN A 517 13.24 -44.09 28.49
N GLY A 518 14.09 -43.76 29.46
CA GLY A 518 15.47 -44.24 29.59
C GLY A 518 16.51 -43.50 28.73
N TYR A 519 16.18 -42.35 28.14
CA TYR A 519 17.15 -41.56 27.39
C TYR A 519 18.03 -40.73 28.34
N SER A 520 19.36 -40.75 28.14
CA SER A 520 20.29 -39.92 28.93
C SER A 520 20.14 -38.43 28.61
N ALA A 521 20.44 -37.56 29.58
CA ALA A 521 20.34 -36.10 29.42
C ALA A 521 21.10 -35.57 28.19
N GLU A 522 22.25 -36.15 27.83
CA GLU A 522 23.03 -35.77 26.64
C GLU A 522 22.30 -36.13 25.33
N LYS A 523 21.67 -37.31 25.29
CA LYS A 523 20.87 -37.76 24.14
C LYS A 523 19.61 -36.90 23.99
N ILE A 524 18.96 -36.57 25.11
CA ILE A 524 17.81 -35.65 25.17
C ILE A 524 18.20 -34.25 24.67
N TYR A 525 19.32 -33.70 25.13
CA TYR A 525 19.82 -32.40 24.68
C TYR A 525 20.06 -32.36 23.16
N LYS A 526 20.69 -33.40 22.61
CA LYS A 526 20.88 -33.56 21.15
C LYS A 526 19.56 -33.71 20.38
N MET A 527 18.54 -34.34 20.96
CA MET A 527 17.22 -34.50 20.35
C MET A 527 16.37 -33.22 20.36
N LEU A 528 16.48 -32.38 21.39
CA LEU A 528 15.63 -31.19 21.54
C LEU A 528 16.15 -29.95 20.78
N GLY A 529 17.45 -29.88 20.45
CA GLY A 529 18.01 -29.02 19.39
C GLY A 529 17.81 -27.49 19.49
N SER A 530 17.22 -26.96 20.55
CA SER A 530 16.83 -25.54 20.66
C SER A 530 17.97 -24.65 21.15
N LYS A 531 18.30 -23.58 20.42
CA LYS A 531 19.32 -22.57 20.81
C LYS A 531 19.05 -21.87 22.16
N PHE A 532 17.83 -21.96 22.69
CA PHE A 532 17.47 -21.39 23.99
C PHE A 532 17.61 -22.38 25.15
N VAL A 533 17.95 -23.64 24.86
CA VAL A 533 18.13 -24.75 25.79
C VAL A 533 19.61 -25.16 25.77
N ASN A 534 20.16 -25.54 26.92
CA ASN A 534 21.53 -26.03 27.04
C ASN A 534 21.59 -27.28 27.93
N MET A 535 22.69 -28.02 27.89
CA MET A 535 22.87 -29.26 28.66
C MET A 535 22.50 -29.08 30.15
N ARG A 536 23.01 -28.01 30.78
CA ARG A 536 22.74 -27.67 32.20
C ARG A 536 21.27 -27.36 32.50
N PHE A 537 20.48 -26.95 31.51
CA PHE A 537 19.03 -26.81 31.65
C PHE A 537 18.35 -28.18 31.68
N ILE A 538 18.72 -29.08 30.74
CA ILE A 538 18.19 -30.46 30.66
C ILE A 538 18.52 -31.23 31.94
N GLU A 539 19.78 -31.23 32.37
CA GLU A 539 20.22 -31.85 33.64
C GLU A 539 19.37 -31.37 34.83
N ARG A 540 19.09 -30.05 34.92
CA ARG A 540 18.28 -29.44 35.98
C ARG A 540 16.77 -29.55 35.79
N SER A 541 16.30 -30.08 34.66
CA SER A 541 14.90 -30.40 34.40
C SER A 541 14.62 -31.88 34.65
N VAL A 542 15.66 -32.72 34.54
CA VAL A 542 15.58 -34.18 34.63
C VAL A 542 16.03 -34.71 36.00
N TYR A 543 17.10 -34.16 36.58
CA TYR A 543 17.70 -34.62 37.84
C TYR A 543 17.46 -33.66 39.02
N GLY A 544 16.67 -32.60 38.85
CA GLY A 544 16.46 -31.57 39.87
C GLY A 544 14.99 -31.28 40.15
N GLU A 545 14.61 -31.22 41.43
CA GLU A 545 13.28 -30.78 41.89
C GLU A 545 13.05 -29.27 41.62
N ARG A 546 12.74 -28.90 40.38
CA ARG A 546 12.49 -27.51 40.02
C ARG A 546 11.08 -27.07 40.44
N LYS A 547 10.99 -26.35 41.56
CA LYS A 547 9.73 -25.84 42.14
C LYS A 547 9.27 -24.47 41.57
N THR A 548 9.84 -24.02 40.45
CA THR A 548 9.56 -22.70 39.81
C THR A 548 9.79 -22.75 38.31
N ASP A 549 9.11 -21.89 37.54
CA ASP A 549 9.20 -21.84 36.08
C ASP A 549 10.63 -21.67 35.52
N PRO A 550 10.89 -22.15 34.28
CA PRO A 550 12.06 -21.80 33.49
C PRO A 550 12.37 -20.31 33.49
N ARG A 551 13.53 -19.94 34.03
CA ARG A 551 14.09 -18.60 33.81
C ARG A 551 14.39 -18.38 32.32
N ILE A 552 14.40 -17.12 31.88
CA ILE A 552 14.79 -16.74 30.50
C ILE A 552 16.18 -17.31 30.13
N SER A 553 16.40 -17.59 28.85
CA SER A 553 17.68 -18.07 28.36
C SER A 553 18.73 -16.95 28.31
N SER A 554 19.99 -17.25 28.60
CA SER A 554 21.12 -16.34 28.37
C SER A 554 21.46 -16.16 26.87
N ALA A 555 20.80 -16.91 25.98
CA ALA A 555 20.83 -16.72 24.53
C ALA A 555 19.65 -15.88 24.00
N ALA A 556 18.88 -15.26 24.89
CA ALA A 556 17.91 -14.21 24.57
C ALA A 556 18.59 -12.84 24.60
N LEU A 557 18.13 -11.90 23.78
CA LEU A 557 18.55 -10.50 23.85
C LEU A 557 17.97 -9.84 25.12
N ASN A 558 18.72 -8.90 25.71
CA ASN A 558 18.14 -8.00 26.72
C ASN A 558 17.35 -6.87 26.03
N PHE A 559 16.54 -6.10 26.76
CA PHE A 559 15.67 -5.09 26.14
C PHE A 559 16.40 -3.99 25.35
N ALA A 560 17.65 -3.65 25.70
CA ALA A 560 18.45 -2.68 24.93
C ALA A 560 18.91 -3.30 23.60
N ASP A 561 19.64 -4.42 23.65
CA ASP A 561 20.14 -5.14 22.46
C ASP A 561 18.99 -5.51 21.50
N PHE A 562 17.81 -5.84 22.05
CA PHE A 562 16.61 -6.12 21.26
C PHE A 562 16.14 -4.90 20.45
N ILE A 563 16.15 -3.69 21.04
CA ILE A 563 15.83 -2.46 20.30
C ILE A 563 16.84 -2.26 19.17
N ASP A 564 18.13 -2.45 19.44
CA ASP A 564 19.19 -2.16 18.48
C ASP A 564 19.21 -3.18 17.30
N GLU A 565 19.08 -4.49 17.55
CA GLU A 565 18.95 -5.48 16.46
C GLU A 565 17.63 -5.30 15.69
N HIS A 566 16.50 -5.20 16.39
CA HIS A 566 15.17 -5.29 15.74
C HIS A 566 14.63 -3.96 15.20
N THR A 567 15.27 -2.81 15.46
CA THR A 567 14.89 -1.53 14.85
C THR A 567 15.93 -0.97 13.87
N GLN A 568 17.00 -1.74 13.58
CA GLN A 568 18.06 -1.34 12.67
C GLN A 568 17.51 -0.87 11.32
N GLY A 569 17.87 0.35 10.92
CA GLY A 569 17.40 0.98 9.68
C GLY A 569 15.97 1.55 9.72
N LEU A 570 15.10 1.14 10.65
CA LEU A 570 13.67 1.51 10.71
C LEU A 570 13.37 2.82 11.46
N GLY A 571 14.31 3.32 12.26
CA GLY A 571 14.18 4.60 12.98
C GLY A 571 12.96 4.68 13.92
N TYR A 572 12.48 5.89 14.17
CA TYR A 572 11.34 6.13 15.08
C TYR A 572 9.95 5.83 14.47
N SER A 573 9.88 5.04 13.39
CA SER A 573 8.62 4.62 12.76
C SER A 573 7.75 3.78 13.70
N GLY A 574 8.40 3.03 14.61
CA GLY A 574 7.77 2.00 15.44
C GLY A 574 7.51 0.68 14.69
N MET A 575 7.97 0.56 13.43
CA MET A 575 8.14 -0.74 12.81
C MET A 575 9.28 -1.49 13.52
N ILE A 576 9.12 -2.81 13.66
CA ILE A 576 10.10 -3.72 14.26
C ILE A 576 10.33 -4.85 13.25
N TRP A 577 11.58 -5.27 13.02
CA TRP A 577 11.86 -6.50 12.28
C TRP A 577 11.47 -7.72 13.11
N ASP A 578 10.71 -8.65 12.53
CA ASP A 578 10.45 -9.94 13.14
C ASP A 578 10.73 -11.09 12.18
N LYS A 579 11.20 -12.22 12.73
CA LYS A 579 11.66 -13.38 11.96
C LYS A 579 10.49 -14.34 11.73
N ILE A 580 10.33 -14.84 10.51
CA ILE A 580 9.26 -15.77 10.16
C ILE A 580 9.53 -17.14 10.79
N VAL A 581 8.57 -17.69 11.53
CA VAL A 581 8.65 -19.05 12.11
C VAL A 581 7.85 -20.09 11.33
N SER A 582 6.80 -19.69 10.61
CA SER A 582 6.11 -20.59 9.70
C SER A 582 5.39 -19.84 8.57
N ILE A 583 5.26 -20.52 7.43
CA ILE A 583 4.38 -20.13 6.33
C ILE A 583 3.56 -21.37 5.98
N ALA A 584 2.26 -21.33 6.24
CA ALA A 584 1.35 -22.45 6.02
C ALA A 584 0.26 -22.10 5.00
N GLU A 585 -0.15 -23.06 4.18
CA GLU A 585 -1.37 -22.89 3.38
C GLU A 585 -2.60 -22.92 4.29
N SER A 586 -3.53 -21.97 4.10
CA SER A 586 -4.85 -22.01 4.75
C SER A 586 -5.92 -22.31 3.70
N PRO A 587 -6.85 -23.24 3.95
CA PRO A 587 -8.11 -23.27 3.20
C PRO A 587 -8.85 -21.94 3.45
N PHE A 588 -9.51 -21.42 2.40
CA PHE A 588 -10.23 -20.13 2.45
C PHE A 588 -11.10 -19.93 1.21
N GLU A 589 -12.38 -19.61 1.39
CA GLU A 589 -13.36 -19.51 0.29
C GLU A 589 -14.15 -18.18 0.26
N GLU A 590 -13.85 -17.26 1.17
CA GLU A 590 -14.42 -15.90 1.18
C GLU A 590 -13.79 -15.00 0.09
N TYR A 591 -13.89 -13.68 0.22
CA TYR A 591 -13.20 -12.71 -0.65
C TYR A 591 -11.84 -12.29 -0.07
N VAL A 592 -10.92 -11.91 -0.96
CA VAL A 592 -9.77 -11.06 -0.65
C VAL A 592 -10.06 -9.61 -1.07
N TYR A 593 -9.26 -8.69 -0.55
CA TYR A 593 -9.50 -7.26 -0.62
C TYR A 593 -8.16 -6.52 -0.65
N ASP A 594 -8.15 -5.28 -1.13
CA ASP A 594 -6.96 -4.42 -1.13
C ASP A 594 -7.37 -2.93 -1.13
N PHE A 595 -6.40 -2.05 -0.93
CA PHE A 595 -6.60 -0.61 -1.09
C PHE A 595 -5.63 -0.02 -2.10
N THR A 596 -6.13 0.89 -2.93
CA THR A 596 -5.27 1.98 -3.42
C THR A 596 -5.27 3.08 -2.37
N VAL A 597 -4.10 3.41 -1.82
CA VAL A 597 -3.95 4.40 -0.74
C VAL A 597 -3.41 5.72 -1.28
N ASN A 598 -3.81 6.82 -0.66
CA ASN A 598 -3.44 8.17 -1.08
C ASN A 598 -2.10 8.64 -0.47
N HIS A 599 -1.09 7.77 -0.43
CA HIS A 599 0.26 8.08 0.06
C HIS A 599 1.37 7.59 -0.88
N GLN A 600 2.45 8.38 -1.00
CA GLN A 600 3.59 8.14 -1.88
C GLN A 600 4.38 6.84 -1.61
N ASP A 601 4.17 6.18 -0.47
CA ASP A 601 4.80 4.90 -0.17
C ASP A 601 3.90 3.70 -0.53
N HIS A 602 2.70 3.97 -1.07
CA HIS A 602 1.63 3.04 -1.43
C HIS A 602 1.51 1.83 -0.51
N ASN A 603 1.30 2.08 0.79
CA ASN A 603 1.09 1.04 1.77
C ASN A 603 0.12 1.42 2.90
N PHE A 604 -0.29 0.40 3.63
CA PHE A 604 -1.13 0.47 4.82
C PHE A 604 -0.76 -0.68 5.74
N ILE A 605 -1.21 -0.62 7.01
CA ILE A 605 -0.93 -1.63 8.03
C ILE A 605 -2.11 -2.61 8.14
N ALA A 606 -1.88 -3.88 7.81
CA ALA A 606 -2.87 -4.96 7.91
C ALA A 606 -2.33 -6.13 8.74
N ASN A 607 -3.01 -6.54 9.81
CA ASN A 607 -2.49 -7.49 10.82
C ASN A 607 -1.00 -7.22 11.16
N ASN A 608 -0.60 -5.95 11.14
CA ASN A 608 0.76 -5.44 11.30
C ASN A 608 1.74 -5.44 10.04
N PHE A 609 1.34 -5.66 8.74
CA PHE A 609 2.16 -5.81 7.46
C PHE A 609 1.76 -4.89 6.18
N VAL A 610 2.31 -5.00 4.89
CA VAL A 610 2.59 -3.88 3.81
C VAL A 610 2.71 -4.25 2.20
N VAL A 611 2.48 -3.45 1.05
CA VAL A 611 2.10 -3.89 -0.45
C VAL A 611 2.72 -3.29 -1.88
N SER A 612 2.55 -3.84 -3.19
CA SER A 612 2.79 -3.27 -4.68
C SER A 612 2.80 -4.17 -6.08
N ASN A 613 2.82 -3.71 -7.43
CA ASN A 613 2.85 -4.49 -8.83
C ASN A 613 3.38 -3.87 -10.32
N CYS A 614 3.11 -4.33 -11.66
CA CYS A 614 3.78 -3.97 -13.08
C CYS A 614 3.21 -4.34 -14.64
N GLY A 615 3.96 -4.27 -15.89
CA GLY A 615 3.64 -4.42 -17.46
C GLY A 615 4.37 -5.39 -18.65
N VAL A 616 4.68 -5.12 -20.01
CA VAL A 616 4.91 -6.10 -21.29
C VAL A 616 6.05 -5.97 -22.53
N ARG A 617 6.55 -7.01 -23.37
CA ARG A 617 7.44 -7.09 -24.73
C ARG A 617 7.53 -8.46 -25.63
N LEU A 618 8.13 -8.56 -26.91
CA LEU A 618 8.50 -9.80 -27.78
C LEU A 618 9.84 -9.87 -28.68
N LEU A 619 10.49 -11.06 -28.89
CA LEU A 619 11.68 -11.40 -29.76
C LEU A 619 11.51 -12.61 -30.76
N LYS A 620 12.45 -12.82 -31.73
CA LYS A 620 12.63 -14.06 -32.56
C LYS A 620 13.95 -14.84 -32.35
N THR A 621 14.12 -16.01 -32.97
CA THR A 621 15.38 -16.79 -33.08
C THR A 621 15.54 -17.47 -34.47
N ASN A 622 16.69 -18.11 -34.74
CA ASN A 622 16.90 -18.99 -35.90
C ASN A 622 16.57 -20.48 -35.61
N LEU A 623 16.28 -20.85 -34.37
CA LEU A 623 15.98 -22.23 -33.98
C LEU A 623 14.62 -22.67 -34.52
N GLN A 624 14.52 -23.95 -34.88
CA GLN A 624 13.28 -24.61 -35.28
C GLN A 624 12.72 -25.46 -34.15
N TYR A 625 11.44 -25.83 -34.24
CA TYR A 625 10.76 -26.66 -33.25
C TYR A 625 11.51 -27.96 -32.96
N ASN A 626 12.10 -28.59 -33.99
CA ASN A 626 12.88 -29.81 -33.84
C ASN A 626 14.16 -29.65 -33.00
N ASP A 627 14.74 -28.45 -32.93
CA ASP A 627 15.97 -28.18 -32.16
C ASP A 627 15.69 -28.07 -30.64
N VAL A 628 14.43 -27.73 -30.30
CA VAL A 628 14.02 -27.38 -28.92
C VAL A 628 13.00 -28.35 -28.32
N LYS A 629 12.19 -29.08 -29.11
CA LYS A 629 11.05 -29.88 -28.61
C LYS A 629 11.43 -30.85 -27.49
N ASP A 630 12.56 -31.55 -27.63
CA ASP A 630 13.04 -32.56 -26.69
C ASP A 630 13.83 -31.95 -25.52
N LYS A 631 14.11 -30.63 -25.57
CA LYS A 631 14.96 -29.87 -24.64
C LYS A 631 14.24 -28.71 -23.96
N ILE A 632 12.97 -28.48 -24.30
CA ILE A 632 12.20 -27.28 -23.92
C ILE A 632 12.08 -27.14 -22.41
N LYS A 633 11.97 -28.27 -21.70
CA LYS A 633 11.86 -28.34 -20.25
C LYS A 633 13.12 -27.80 -19.57
N ASP A 634 14.28 -28.18 -20.06
CA ASP A 634 15.58 -27.79 -19.50
C ASP A 634 15.94 -26.36 -19.88
N LEU A 635 15.64 -25.93 -21.11
CA LEU A 635 15.77 -24.54 -21.54
C LEU A 635 14.90 -23.60 -20.69
N THR A 636 13.65 -23.99 -20.42
CA THR A 636 12.74 -23.24 -19.53
C THR A 636 13.30 -23.22 -18.09
N CYS A 637 13.91 -24.30 -17.61
CA CYS A 637 14.56 -24.37 -16.30
C CYS A 637 15.75 -23.40 -16.19
N VAL A 638 16.62 -23.35 -17.20
CA VAL A 638 17.77 -22.45 -17.25
C VAL A 638 17.33 -20.99 -17.29
N LEU A 639 16.34 -20.65 -18.13
CA LEU A 639 15.75 -19.31 -18.17
C LEU A 639 15.11 -18.93 -16.83
N PHE A 640 14.32 -19.81 -16.21
CA PHE A 640 13.70 -19.53 -14.90
C PHE A 640 14.74 -19.31 -13.79
N SER A 641 15.87 -20.00 -13.86
CA SER A 641 16.97 -19.88 -12.88
C SER A 641 17.84 -18.64 -13.07
N ASN A 642 17.88 -18.05 -14.28
CA ASN A 642 18.77 -16.93 -14.63
C ASN A 642 18.01 -15.61 -14.95
N VAL A 643 16.68 -15.63 -15.04
CA VAL A 643 15.83 -14.44 -15.30
C VAL A 643 15.01 -14.10 -14.03
N PRO A 644 15.40 -13.06 -13.26
CA PRO A 644 14.80 -12.77 -11.96
C PRO A 644 13.30 -12.44 -12.03
N SER A 645 12.50 -13.15 -11.22
CA SER A 645 11.04 -13.08 -11.28
C SER A 645 10.36 -12.84 -9.90
N GLY A 646 9.12 -12.33 -9.93
CA GLY A 646 8.31 -11.94 -8.77
C GLY A 646 8.57 -10.52 -8.21
N VAL A 647 7.68 -9.99 -7.37
CA VAL A 647 7.85 -8.66 -6.70
C VAL A 647 9.09 -8.65 -5.79
N GLY A 648 10.04 -7.74 -6.01
CA GLY A 648 11.20 -7.55 -5.12
C GLY A 648 12.43 -8.41 -5.40
N SER A 649 12.53 -9.07 -6.56
CA SER A 649 13.79 -9.70 -6.98
C SER A 649 14.81 -8.61 -7.31
N LYS A 650 16.06 -8.76 -6.86
CA LYS A 650 17.18 -7.95 -7.33
C LYS A 650 17.70 -8.55 -8.64
N GLY A 651 18.01 -7.70 -9.63
CA GLY A 651 18.70 -8.12 -10.85
C GLY A 651 20.21 -8.26 -10.65
N ASP A 652 20.86 -9.12 -11.43
CA ASP A 652 22.33 -9.18 -11.53
C ASP A 652 22.92 -7.85 -12.05
N ILE A 653 22.14 -7.11 -12.84
CA ILE A 653 22.48 -5.80 -13.38
C ILE A 653 22.31 -4.74 -12.29
N ARG A 654 23.42 -4.36 -11.67
CA ARG A 654 23.49 -3.27 -10.67
C ARG A 654 23.56 -1.92 -11.38
N VAL A 655 22.88 -0.91 -10.80
CA VAL A 655 22.76 0.44 -11.35
C VAL A 655 23.10 1.46 -10.25
N SER A 656 23.98 2.42 -10.53
CA SER A 656 24.26 3.55 -9.63
C SER A 656 23.25 4.69 -9.80
N VAL A 657 23.17 5.61 -8.82
CA VAL A 657 22.22 6.75 -8.87
C VAL A 657 22.44 7.65 -10.10
N LYS A 658 23.69 7.79 -10.57
CA LYS A 658 24.00 8.51 -11.81
C LYS A 658 23.44 7.79 -13.04
N GLU A 659 23.63 6.48 -13.11
CA GLU A 659 23.11 5.64 -14.18
C GLU A 659 21.57 5.53 -14.15
N GLU A 660 20.95 5.60 -12.97
CA GLU A 660 19.50 5.60 -12.82
C GLU A 660 18.87 6.86 -13.46
N ARG A 661 19.46 8.04 -13.26
CA ARG A 661 19.09 9.25 -14.02
C ARG A 661 19.31 9.10 -15.53
N GLU A 662 20.37 8.40 -15.95
CA GLU A 662 20.58 8.09 -17.38
C GLU A 662 19.56 7.09 -17.94
N ILE A 663 19.05 6.13 -17.15
CA ILE A 663 17.93 5.26 -17.54
C ILE A 663 16.66 6.08 -17.80
N LEU A 664 16.34 7.04 -16.93
CA LEU A 664 15.12 7.85 -17.09
C LEU A 664 15.14 8.73 -18.36
N LEU A 665 16.33 9.12 -18.83
CA LEU A 665 16.53 9.93 -20.03
C LEU A 665 16.73 9.10 -21.31
N LYS A 666 17.52 8.02 -21.24
CA LYS A 666 17.99 7.25 -22.41
C LYS A 666 17.28 5.91 -22.58
N GLY A 667 16.48 5.47 -21.61
CA GLY A 667 15.72 4.21 -21.63
C GLY A 667 16.54 2.99 -22.05
N ALA A 668 16.07 2.24 -23.06
CA ALA A 668 16.80 1.10 -23.61
C ALA A 668 18.18 1.50 -24.18
N GLY A 669 18.37 2.74 -24.62
CA GLY A 669 19.65 3.28 -25.09
C GLY A 669 20.73 3.31 -24.00
N TRP A 670 20.37 3.49 -22.72
CA TRP A 670 21.32 3.29 -21.61
C TRP A 670 21.77 1.82 -21.54
N ALA A 671 20.83 0.88 -21.67
CA ALA A 671 21.12 -0.54 -21.55
C ALA A 671 22.02 -1.03 -22.70
N VAL A 672 21.75 -0.61 -23.94
CA VAL A 672 22.62 -0.90 -25.09
C VAL A 672 23.99 -0.24 -24.94
N ALA A 673 24.09 1.01 -24.46
CA ALA A 673 25.37 1.66 -24.16
C ALA A 673 26.17 0.98 -23.01
N LYS A 674 25.54 0.08 -22.25
CA LYS A 674 26.17 -0.76 -21.21
C LYS A 674 26.46 -2.20 -21.69
N GLY A 675 26.24 -2.49 -22.98
CA GLY A 675 26.44 -3.82 -23.57
C GLY A 675 25.25 -4.78 -23.40
N TYR A 676 24.12 -4.32 -22.86
CA TYR A 676 22.91 -5.12 -22.70
C TYR A 676 22.05 -5.17 -23.97
N GLY A 677 22.70 -5.41 -25.12
CA GLY A 677 22.08 -5.47 -26.45
C GLY A 677 22.89 -4.78 -27.53
N ILE A 678 22.27 -4.55 -28.68
CA ILE A 678 22.85 -3.90 -29.86
C ILE A 678 21.99 -2.71 -30.33
N LYS A 679 22.52 -1.84 -31.19
CA LYS A 679 21.85 -0.60 -31.64
C LYS A 679 20.51 -0.90 -32.33
N GLU A 680 20.47 -1.99 -33.08
CA GLU A 680 19.35 -2.51 -33.83
C GLU A 680 18.18 -2.92 -32.91
N ASP A 681 18.44 -3.24 -31.63
CA ASP A 681 17.38 -3.47 -30.64
C ASP A 681 16.62 -2.18 -30.32
N LEU A 682 17.28 -1.01 -30.42
CA LEU A 682 16.64 0.30 -30.24
C LEU A 682 15.76 0.59 -31.45
N GLU A 683 16.27 0.40 -32.67
CA GLU A 683 15.51 0.57 -33.91
C GLU A 683 14.31 -0.40 -33.99
N CYS A 684 14.35 -1.51 -33.25
CA CYS A 684 13.25 -2.45 -33.07
C CYS A 684 12.44 -2.25 -31.77
N THR A 685 12.56 -1.11 -31.10
CA THR A 685 11.75 -0.75 -29.91
C THR A 685 10.90 0.49 -30.22
N GLU A 686 9.65 0.53 -29.74
CA GLU A 686 8.80 1.71 -29.83
C GLU A 686 9.47 2.96 -29.22
N GLU A 687 9.38 4.11 -29.90
CA GLU A 687 10.11 5.36 -29.57
C GLU A 687 11.63 5.17 -29.43
N SER A 688 12.22 4.22 -30.17
CA SER A 688 13.61 3.78 -30.03
C SER A 688 13.99 3.34 -28.60
N GLY A 689 12.99 3.02 -27.78
CA GLY A 689 13.13 2.69 -26.36
C GLY A 689 13.38 3.88 -25.44
N ALA A 690 13.19 5.13 -25.91
CA ALA A 690 13.31 6.33 -25.10
C ALA A 690 12.43 7.49 -25.63
N LEU A 691 11.35 7.80 -24.91
CA LEU A 691 10.55 9.00 -25.17
C LEU A 691 11.34 10.27 -24.83
N SER A 692 11.40 11.19 -25.80
CA SER A 692 12.00 12.51 -25.67
C SER A 692 11.16 13.45 -24.80
N GLY A 693 11.81 14.44 -24.17
CA GLY A 693 11.16 15.31 -23.19
C GLY A 693 10.74 14.59 -21.90
N ALA A 694 11.45 13.50 -21.56
CA ALA A 694 11.42 12.91 -20.22
C ALA A 694 12.11 13.86 -19.23
N ASP A 695 11.52 14.04 -18.05
CA ASP A 695 12.00 15.00 -17.04
C ASP A 695 12.29 14.28 -15.71
N PRO A 696 13.57 14.00 -15.41
CA PRO A 696 13.99 13.36 -14.16
C PRO A 696 13.77 14.22 -12.89
N GLU A 697 13.52 15.53 -13.00
CA GLU A 697 13.20 16.41 -11.87
C GLU A 697 11.69 16.49 -11.62
N ALA A 698 10.86 16.20 -12.64
CA ALA A 698 9.41 15.98 -12.48
C ALA A 698 9.06 14.62 -11.83
N VAL A 699 10.06 13.75 -11.62
CA VAL A 699 9.94 12.47 -10.94
C VAL A 699 10.23 12.63 -9.45
N SER A 700 9.32 12.19 -8.59
CA SER A 700 9.53 12.22 -7.14
C SER A 700 10.71 11.33 -6.72
N GLU A 701 11.50 11.75 -5.72
CA GLU A 701 12.55 10.91 -5.11
C GLU A 701 12.02 9.52 -4.71
N ARG A 702 10.75 9.47 -4.31
CA ARG A 702 10.06 8.24 -3.93
C ARG A 702 9.81 7.28 -5.10
N ALA A 703 9.62 7.78 -6.32
CA ALA A 703 9.59 6.93 -7.50
C ALA A 703 10.97 6.27 -7.74
N TYR A 704 12.07 7.03 -7.65
CA TYR A 704 13.43 6.48 -7.72
C TYR A 704 13.66 5.39 -6.66
N GLU A 705 13.32 5.64 -5.39
CA GLU A 705 13.42 4.62 -4.33
C GLU A 705 12.72 3.30 -4.68
N ARG A 706 11.56 3.37 -5.37
CA ARG A 706 10.77 2.21 -5.80
C ARG A 706 11.26 1.57 -7.11
N GLY A 707 12.07 2.25 -7.90
CA GLY A 707 12.75 1.72 -9.08
C GLY A 707 14.11 1.08 -8.78
N LYS A 708 14.75 1.51 -7.70
CA LYS A 708 16.10 1.08 -7.32
C LYS A 708 16.23 -0.44 -7.26
N ALA A 709 17.23 -0.98 -7.97
CA ALA A 709 17.54 -2.41 -8.09
C ALA A 709 16.44 -3.32 -8.70
N GLN A 710 15.38 -2.77 -9.31
CA GLN A 710 14.35 -3.55 -10.02
C GLN A 710 14.58 -3.67 -11.54
N SER A 711 15.69 -3.13 -12.07
CA SER A 711 16.10 -3.26 -13.47
C SER A 711 16.52 -4.70 -13.80
N GLY A 712 16.06 -5.24 -14.94
CA GLY A 712 16.29 -6.63 -15.33
C GLY A 712 15.40 -7.64 -14.59
N THR A 713 14.18 -7.25 -14.20
CA THR A 713 13.28 -8.08 -13.39
C THR A 713 11.87 -8.23 -13.97
N LEU A 714 11.34 -9.45 -13.90
CA LEU A 714 10.11 -9.85 -14.57
C LEU A 714 8.85 -9.43 -13.79
N GLY A 715 8.83 -9.56 -12.46
CA GLY A 715 7.64 -9.29 -11.64
C GLY A 715 6.63 -10.44 -11.60
N SER A 716 5.36 -10.13 -11.30
CA SER A 716 4.32 -11.10 -10.93
C SER A 716 2.92 -10.77 -11.46
N GLY A 717 2.01 -11.74 -11.55
CA GLY A 717 0.68 -11.53 -12.11
C GLY A 717 0.64 -11.84 -13.61
N ASN A 718 0.34 -10.85 -14.47
CA ASN A 718 0.33 -11.11 -15.92
C ASN A 718 1.73 -11.27 -16.53
N HIS A 719 2.78 -10.80 -15.85
CA HIS A 719 4.19 -11.00 -16.24
C HIS A 719 4.57 -12.43 -16.57
N PHE A 720 5.27 -12.60 -17.70
CA PHE A 720 5.83 -13.87 -18.13
C PHE A 720 7.07 -13.70 -19.02
N LEU A 721 7.89 -14.74 -19.13
CA LEU A 721 8.78 -14.94 -20.28
C LEU A 721 8.34 -16.24 -20.96
N GLU A 722 8.12 -16.22 -22.27
CA GLU A 722 7.48 -17.34 -22.97
C GLU A 722 8.23 -17.70 -24.26
N ILE A 723 8.76 -18.91 -24.31
CA ILE A 723 9.26 -19.56 -25.52
C ILE A 723 8.03 -20.03 -26.30
N GLN A 724 7.93 -19.64 -27.57
CA GLN A 724 6.82 -19.96 -28.46
C GLN A 724 7.34 -20.59 -29.76
N VAL A 725 6.48 -21.26 -30.51
CA VAL A 725 6.71 -21.71 -31.90
C VAL A 725 5.74 -21.01 -32.84
N VAL A 726 6.22 -20.51 -33.98
CA VAL A 726 5.36 -20.03 -35.06
C VAL A 726 4.61 -21.22 -35.67
N ASP A 727 3.30 -21.30 -35.44
CA ASP A 727 2.47 -22.46 -35.82
C ASP A 727 1.49 -22.16 -36.97
N GLN A 728 1.33 -20.89 -37.34
CA GLN A 728 0.64 -20.48 -38.57
C GLN A 728 1.19 -19.14 -39.08
N LEU A 729 1.45 -19.06 -40.39
CA LEU A 729 1.67 -17.81 -41.11
C LEU A 729 0.37 -17.43 -41.85
N TYR A 730 -0.02 -16.15 -41.81
CA TYR A 730 -1.21 -15.62 -42.50
C TYR A 730 -0.87 -14.77 -43.72
N ASP A 731 0.27 -14.09 -43.69
CA ASP A 731 0.78 -13.30 -44.80
C ASP A 731 2.26 -13.63 -44.99
N ARG A 732 2.61 -14.28 -46.11
CA ARG A 732 3.98 -14.72 -46.34
C ARG A 732 4.94 -13.55 -46.58
N GLN A 733 4.51 -12.51 -47.31
CA GLN A 733 5.34 -11.33 -47.60
C GLN A 733 5.73 -10.57 -46.32
N LEU A 734 4.77 -10.38 -45.40
CA LEU A 734 5.05 -9.79 -44.09
C LEU A 734 5.89 -10.73 -43.22
N SER A 735 5.64 -12.04 -43.27
CA SER A 735 6.45 -13.04 -42.54
C SER A 735 7.91 -13.01 -42.99
N ASP A 736 8.17 -13.03 -44.29
CA ASP A 736 9.51 -12.89 -44.89
C ASP A 736 10.17 -11.57 -44.48
N ALA A 737 9.43 -10.45 -44.48
CA ALA A 737 9.95 -9.14 -44.07
C ALA A 737 10.35 -9.06 -42.58
N PHE A 738 9.71 -9.85 -41.71
CA PHE A 738 10.14 -10.04 -40.31
C PHE A 738 11.15 -11.19 -40.12
N GLY A 739 11.45 -11.93 -41.18
CA GLY A 739 12.29 -13.13 -41.17
C GLY A 739 11.68 -14.25 -40.33
N LEU A 740 10.41 -14.56 -40.58
CA LEU A 740 9.60 -15.54 -39.86
C LEU A 740 9.23 -16.74 -40.73
N ASP A 741 9.43 -17.94 -40.18
CA ASP A 741 9.14 -19.22 -40.83
C ASP A 741 8.29 -20.14 -39.97
N LEU A 742 7.57 -21.05 -40.62
CA LEU A 742 6.73 -22.04 -39.93
C LEU A 742 7.62 -23.02 -39.15
N GLY A 743 7.34 -23.20 -37.87
CA GLY A 743 8.15 -24.01 -36.96
C GLY A 743 9.25 -23.24 -36.22
N GLN A 744 9.49 -21.96 -36.53
CA GLN A 744 10.53 -21.15 -35.91
C GLN A 744 10.22 -20.85 -34.43
N VAL A 745 11.26 -20.80 -33.59
CA VAL A 745 11.17 -20.52 -32.15
C VAL A 745 11.30 -19.03 -31.87
N MET A 746 10.43 -18.53 -31.00
CA MET A 746 10.26 -17.12 -30.62
C MET A 746 10.34 -16.96 -29.09
N VAL A 747 10.61 -15.75 -28.58
CA VAL A 747 10.68 -15.49 -27.13
C VAL A 747 9.95 -14.21 -26.75
N MET A 748 8.82 -14.30 -26.04
CA MET A 748 8.07 -13.16 -25.52
C MET A 748 8.50 -12.81 -24.09
N ILE A 749 8.53 -11.52 -23.72
CA ILE A 749 8.99 -11.02 -22.40
C ILE A 749 8.01 -9.98 -21.86
N HIS A 750 6.97 -10.43 -21.19
CA HIS A 750 5.95 -9.57 -20.57
C HIS A 750 6.49 -8.96 -19.25
N SER A 751 7.15 -7.78 -19.27
CA SER A 751 7.53 -6.96 -18.07
C SER A 751 7.48 -5.42 -18.31
N GLY A 752 7.30 -4.61 -17.25
CA GLY A 752 7.06 -3.16 -17.35
C GLY A 752 7.91 -2.27 -16.43
N SER A 753 7.35 -1.11 -16.04
CA SER A 753 8.00 -0.01 -15.28
C SER A 753 8.21 -0.27 -13.78
N ARG A 754 7.98 -1.51 -13.32
CA ARG A 754 8.17 -1.99 -11.94
C ARG A 754 7.48 -1.10 -10.89
N GLY A 755 8.01 -1.05 -9.67
CA GLY A 755 7.51 -0.14 -8.63
C GLY A 755 7.64 1.36 -8.97
N PHE A 756 8.48 1.72 -9.94
CA PHE A 756 8.79 3.10 -10.34
C PHE A 756 7.60 3.77 -11.04
N GLY A 757 7.09 3.18 -12.13
CA GLY A 757 6.01 3.78 -12.93
C GLY A 757 4.67 3.83 -12.21
N TYR A 758 4.41 2.87 -11.30
CA TYR A 758 3.28 2.92 -10.39
C TYR A 758 3.25 4.25 -9.62
N GLN A 759 4.40 4.67 -9.08
CA GLN A 759 4.47 5.83 -8.21
C GLN A 759 4.20 7.14 -8.95
N ILE A 760 4.63 7.22 -10.21
CA ILE A 760 4.37 8.39 -11.06
C ILE A 760 2.89 8.51 -11.42
N CYS A 761 2.20 7.40 -11.69
CA CYS A 761 0.75 7.45 -11.89
C CYS A 761 0.00 7.87 -10.61
N ASP A 762 0.47 7.39 -9.45
CA ASP A 762 -0.09 7.68 -8.13
C ASP A 762 0.10 9.16 -7.71
N ASP A 763 1.31 9.70 -7.86
CA ASP A 763 1.63 11.09 -7.51
C ASP A 763 0.85 12.10 -8.37
N TYR A 764 0.71 11.84 -9.67
CA TYR A 764 0.04 12.76 -10.60
C TYR A 764 -1.49 12.58 -10.68
N ALA A 765 -2.04 11.39 -10.38
CA ALA A 765 -3.49 11.25 -10.22
C ALA A 765 -4.02 12.19 -9.12
N ARG A 766 -3.25 12.41 -8.04
CA ARG A 766 -3.58 13.32 -6.94
C ARG A 766 -3.57 14.79 -7.35
N SER A 767 -2.56 15.23 -8.10
CA SER A 767 -2.46 16.63 -8.55
C SER A 767 -3.55 16.97 -9.55
N MET A 768 -3.88 16.03 -10.45
CA MET A 768 -4.92 16.26 -11.48
C MET A 768 -6.35 16.28 -10.94
N VAL A 769 -6.64 15.71 -9.77
CA VAL A 769 -7.95 15.93 -9.10
C VAL A 769 -8.16 17.41 -8.76
N ARG A 770 -7.09 18.18 -8.50
CA ARG A 770 -7.16 19.64 -8.31
C ARG A 770 -7.26 20.39 -9.62
N CYS A 771 -6.61 19.89 -10.67
CA CYS A 771 -6.66 20.46 -12.02
C CYS A 771 -8.09 20.52 -12.57
N LEU A 772 -8.96 19.56 -12.20
CA LEU A 772 -10.40 19.61 -12.50
C LEU A 772 -11.07 20.91 -12.04
N GLN A 773 -10.68 21.44 -10.88
CA GLN A 773 -11.19 22.72 -10.37
C GLN A 773 -10.45 23.91 -10.98
N ASN A 774 -9.10 23.86 -11.02
CA ASN A 774 -8.26 24.95 -11.54
C ASN A 774 -8.60 25.32 -12.99
N TYR A 775 -8.94 24.32 -13.82
CA TYR A 775 -9.23 24.49 -15.25
C TYR A 775 -10.72 24.33 -15.59
N ASN A 776 -11.61 24.32 -14.58
CA ASN A 776 -13.06 24.18 -14.71
C ASN A 776 -13.51 22.98 -15.58
N ILE A 777 -12.86 21.82 -15.38
CA ILE A 777 -13.12 20.59 -16.12
C ILE A 777 -14.16 19.74 -15.37
N ASN A 778 -15.34 19.62 -15.96
CA ASN A 778 -16.38 18.70 -15.48
C ASN A 778 -16.23 17.31 -16.13
N VAL A 779 -16.16 16.26 -15.30
CA VAL A 779 -16.13 14.84 -15.70
C VAL A 779 -17.04 14.02 -14.77
N PRO A 780 -17.73 12.97 -15.28
CA PRO A 780 -18.75 12.24 -14.53
C PRO A 780 -18.17 11.27 -13.48
N ASP A 781 -16.88 10.96 -13.55
CA ASP A 781 -16.14 10.21 -12.53
C ASP A 781 -14.83 10.93 -12.22
N ARG A 782 -14.52 11.09 -10.93
CA ARG A 782 -13.23 11.63 -10.44
C ARG A 782 -12.03 10.75 -10.80
N GLN A 783 -12.25 9.48 -11.16
CA GLN A 783 -11.20 8.62 -11.71
C GLN A 783 -10.72 9.07 -13.09
N LEU A 784 -11.41 10.00 -13.75
CA LEU A 784 -10.98 10.70 -14.97
C LEU A 784 -10.31 12.06 -14.68
N ALA A 785 -9.70 12.20 -13.50
CA ALA A 785 -8.85 13.34 -13.16
C ALA A 785 -7.82 13.62 -14.26
N CYS A 786 -7.77 14.88 -14.72
CA CYS A 786 -7.00 15.29 -15.88
C CYS A 786 -6.60 16.77 -15.81
N ALA A 787 -5.63 17.16 -16.65
CA ALA A 787 -5.16 18.54 -16.79
C ALA A 787 -4.96 18.88 -18.29
N PRO A 788 -5.20 20.13 -18.73
CA PRO A 788 -4.95 20.53 -20.12
C PRO A 788 -3.48 20.32 -20.48
N VAL A 789 -3.18 19.74 -21.63
CA VAL A 789 -1.81 19.26 -21.99
C VAL A 789 -0.74 20.36 -21.94
N ASN A 790 -1.13 21.60 -22.17
CA ASN A 790 -0.25 22.76 -22.09
C ASN A 790 0.02 23.29 -20.66
N SER A 791 -0.68 22.79 -19.63
CA SER A 791 -0.53 23.23 -18.24
C SER A 791 0.80 22.78 -17.61
N PRO A 792 1.27 23.45 -16.53
CA PRO A 792 2.44 23.01 -15.78
C PRO A 792 2.30 21.58 -15.23
N GLU A 793 1.14 21.23 -14.68
CA GLU A 793 0.89 19.90 -14.10
C GLU A 793 0.85 18.80 -15.16
N ALA A 794 0.28 19.08 -16.33
CA ALA A 794 0.27 18.16 -17.46
C ALA A 794 1.67 17.96 -18.06
N LYS A 795 2.46 19.04 -18.21
CA LYS A 795 3.84 18.97 -18.69
C LYS A 795 4.74 18.17 -17.74
N ALA A 796 4.62 18.41 -16.43
CA ALA A 796 5.34 17.65 -15.41
C ALA A 796 4.92 16.16 -15.41
N TYR A 797 3.61 15.87 -15.49
CA TYR A 797 3.15 14.48 -15.61
C TYR A 797 3.70 13.77 -16.85
N LEU A 798 3.64 14.42 -18.01
CA LEU A 798 4.16 13.86 -19.25
C LEU A 798 5.67 13.62 -19.15
N GLY A 799 6.43 14.57 -18.58
CA GLY A 799 7.86 14.41 -18.27
C GLY A 799 8.15 13.18 -17.41
N ALA A 800 7.43 13.00 -16.31
CA ALA A 800 7.59 11.85 -15.42
C ALA A 800 7.09 10.53 -16.04
N MET A 801 5.96 10.54 -16.74
CA MET A 801 5.39 9.36 -17.42
C MET A 801 6.34 8.84 -18.51
N ARG A 802 7.04 9.74 -19.21
CA ARG A 802 8.11 9.38 -20.14
C ARG A 802 9.28 8.72 -19.42
N CYS A 803 9.72 9.23 -18.26
CA CYS A 803 10.71 8.54 -17.43
C CYS A 803 10.24 7.12 -17.02
N ALA A 804 8.96 6.93 -16.72
CA ALA A 804 8.41 5.61 -16.40
C ALA A 804 8.41 4.64 -17.60
N ALA A 805 8.12 5.14 -18.80
CA ALA A 805 8.23 4.37 -20.04
C ALA A 805 9.70 4.02 -20.36
N ASN A 806 10.61 4.99 -20.22
CA ASN A 806 12.05 4.82 -20.43
C ASN A 806 12.64 3.78 -19.47
N TYR A 807 12.27 3.83 -18.19
CA TYR A 807 12.60 2.80 -17.21
C TYR A 807 12.04 1.41 -17.62
N ALA A 808 10.81 1.34 -18.12
CA ALA A 808 10.22 0.06 -18.59
C ALA A 808 11.00 -0.52 -19.78
N TRP A 809 11.33 0.29 -20.78
CA TRP A 809 12.13 -0.11 -21.93
C TRP A 809 13.53 -0.57 -21.52
N ALA A 810 14.20 0.14 -20.60
CA ALA A 810 15.48 -0.29 -20.03
C ALA A 810 15.38 -1.65 -19.30
N ASN A 811 14.38 -1.81 -18.43
CA ASN A 811 14.13 -3.05 -17.71
C ASN A 811 13.95 -4.26 -18.66
N ARG A 812 13.18 -4.07 -19.73
CA ARG A 812 12.92 -5.09 -20.75
C ARG A 812 14.13 -5.39 -21.64
N GLN A 813 14.94 -4.38 -21.95
CA GLN A 813 16.20 -4.54 -22.67
C GLN A 813 17.18 -5.37 -21.83
N CYS A 814 17.29 -5.10 -20.53
CA CYS A 814 18.04 -5.93 -19.58
C CYS A 814 17.52 -7.39 -19.52
N LEU A 815 16.20 -7.61 -19.44
CA LEU A 815 15.62 -8.96 -19.47
C LEU A 815 15.93 -9.71 -20.77
N MET A 816 15.89 -9.04 -21.92
CA MET A 816 16.30 -9.62 -23.21
C MET A 816 17.77 -10.03 -23.21
N HIS A 817 18.66 -9.20 -22.68
CA HIS A 817 20.08 -9.55 -22.56
C HIS A 817 20.31 -10.78 -21.67
N LEU A 818 19.59 -10.89 -20.54
CA LEU A 818 19.62 -12.09 -19.70
C LEU A 818 19.10 -13.32 -20.46
N ALA A 819 17.99 -13.20 -21.19
CA ALA A 819 17.44 -14.28 -22.01
C ALA A 819 18.43 -14.77 -23.09
N ARG A 820 19.07 -13.84 -23.82
CA ARG A 820 20.14 -14.17 -24.79
C ARG A 820 21.25 -14.99 -24.13
N ARG A 821 21.79 -14.52 -22.99
CA ARG A 821 22.85 -15.24 -22.24
C ARG A 821 22.44 -16.62 -21.71
N CYS A 822 21.14 -16.88 -21.53
CA CYS A 822 20.64 -18.22 -21.18
C CYS A 822 20.71 -19.18 -22.37
N PHE A 823 20.23 -18.74 -23.53
CA PHE A 823 20.30 -19.51 -24.77
C PHE A 823 21.76 -19.77 -25.18
N GLU A 824 22.65 -18.79 -25.02
CA GLU A 824 24.09 -18.96 -25.34
C GLU A 824 24.73 -20.10 -24.55
N LYS A 825 24.53 -20.12 -23.22
CA LYS A 825 25.01 -21.18 -22.35
C LYS A 825 24.37 -22.55 -22.65
N PHE A 826 23.10 -22.55 -23.07
CA PHE A 826 22.33 -23.78 -23.27
C PHE A 826 22.64 -24.47 -24.60
N PHE A 827 22.78 -23.71 -25.69
CA PHE A 827 23.08 -24.23 -27.03
C PHE A 827 24.58 -24.22 -27.37
N ASN A 828 25.43 -23.63 -26.51
CA ASN A 828 26.88 -23.45 -26.73
C ASN A 828 27.20 -22.74 -28.05
N ALA A 829 26.40 -21.72 -28.38
CA ALA A 829 26.51 -20.90 -29.58
C ALA A 829 26.16 -19.45 -29.24
N SER A 830 26.75 -18.46 -29.94
CA SER A 830 26.47 -17.05 -29.67
C SER A 830 25.01 -16.70 -29.99
N TRP A 831 24.44 -15.70 -29.29
CA TRP A 831 23.04 -15.33 -29.52
C TRP A 831 22.81 -14.80 -30.95
N GLN A 832 23.85 -14.27 -31.60
CA GLN A 832 23.84 -13.90 -33.01
C GLN A 832 23.78 -15.13 -33.93
N GLY A 833 24.54 -16.20 -33.65
CA GLY A 833 24.44 -17.47 -34.38
C GLY A 833 23.06 -18.12 -34.22
N LEU A 834 22.48 -18.01 -33.02
CA LEU A 834 21.10 -18.39 -32.71
C LEU A 834 20.05 -17.37 -33.25
N GLY A 835 20.47 -16.31 -33.94
CA GLY A 835 19.59 -15.32 -34.58
C GLY A 835 18.62 -14.60 -33.64
N MET A 836 18.99 -14.38 -32.37
CA MET A 836 18.11 -13.87 -31.32
C MET A 836 17.81 -12.36 -31.42
N HIS A 837 17.24 -11.93 -32.54
CA HIS A 837 16.95 -10.52 -32.84
C HIS A 837 15.58 -10.09 -32.29
N LEU A 838 15.50 -8.83 -31.84
CA LEU A 838 14.23 -8.24 -31.43
C LEU A 838 13.31 -8.07 -32.65
N ILE A 839 12.06 -8.52 -32.54
CA ILE A 839 11.01 -8.16 -33.52
C ILE A 839 10.46 -6.80 -33.12
N TYR A 840 9.82 -6.70 -31.94
CA TYR A 840 9.36 -5.41 -31.45
C TYR A 840 9.18 -5.33 -29.92
N ASP A 841 9.10 -4.12 -29.41
CA ASP A 841 8.69 -3.81 -28.03
C ASP A 841 7.72 -2.63 -28.11
N VAL A 842 6.56 -2.76 -27.45
CA VAL A 842 5.46 -1.81 -27.55
C VAL A 842 4.81 -1.59 -26.18
N ALA A 843 4.44 -0.34 -25.88
CA ALA A 843 3.71 0.00 -24.67
C ALA A 843 2.19 0.02 -24.92
N HIS A 844 1.42 -0.47 -23.95
CA HIS A 844 -0.05 -0.56 -23.99
C HIS A 844 -0.76 0.18 -22.85
N ASN A 845 0.02 0.76 -21.92
CA ASN A 845 -0.43 1.62 -20.82
C ASN A 845 0.42 2.91 -20.90
N ILE A 846 0.01 3.85 -21.74
CA ILE A 846 0.80 5.04 -22.07
C ILE A 846 -0.05 6.17 -22.68
N ALA A 847 0.35 7.42 -22.44
CA ALA A 847 -0.13 8.57 -23.21
C ALA A 847 0.97 9.03 -24.18
N LYS A 848 0.64 9.24 -25.46
CA LYS A 848 1.58 9.78 -26.46
C LYS A 848 1.05 11.07 -27.07
N ILE A 849 1.95 11.94 -27.52
CA ILE A 849 1.62 13.15 -28.26
C ILE A 849 1.88 12.84 -29.74
N GLU A 850 0.84 12.83 -30.55
CA GLU A 850 0.86 12.31 -31.93
C GLU A 850 0.08 13.24 -32.87
N LYS A 851 0.45 13.25 -34.16
CA LYS A 851 -0.22 14.07 -35.19
C LYS A 851 -1.22 13.22 -35.98
N TYR A 852 -2.42 13.77 -36.19
CA TYR A 852 -3.45 13.16 -37.04
C TYR A 852 -4.13 14.22 -37.89
N ASN A 853 -4.64 13.83 -39.06
CA ASN A 853 -5.58 14.67 -39.81
C ASN A 853 -6.99 14.45 -39.25
N ILE A 854 -7.67 15.51 -38.83
CA ILE A 854 -9.04 15.49 -38.29
C ILE A 854 -9.83 16.56 -39.05
N ASP A 855 -10.91 16.14 -39.72
CA ASP A 855 -11.79 16.98 -40.55
C ASP A 855 -11.05 17.78 -41.65
N GLY A 856 -9.88 17.30 -42.09
CA GLY A 856 -9.03 17.94 -43.10
C GLY A 856 -7.80 18.66 -42.53
N GLU A 857 -7.80 18.99 -41.24
CA GLU A 857 -6.74 19.76 -40.57
C GLU A 857 -5.73 18.83 -39.85
N GLU A 858 -4.43 19.14 -39.89
CA GLU A 858 -3.44 18.45 -39.04
C GLU A 858 -3.54 18.94 -37.59
N LYS A 859 -3.91 18.05 -36.66
CA LYS A 859 -4.06 18.35 -35.22
C LYS A 859 -3.07 17.55 -34.39
N LEU A 860 -2.60 18.16 -33.30
CA LEU A 860 -1.70 17.52 -32.34
C LEU A 860 -2.53 16.97 -31.17
N LEU A 861 -2.61 15.65 -31.07
CA LEU A 861 -3.49 14.96 -30.13
C LEU A 861 -2.68 14.32 -28.98
N CYS A 862 -3.25 14.32 -27.78
CA CYS A 862 -2.80 13.46 -26.68
C CYS A 862 -3.60 12.15 -26.68
N VAL A 863 -2.99 11.08 -27.20
CA VAL A 863 -3.60 9.76 -27.35
C VAL A 863 -3.31 8.91 -26.12
N HIS A 864 -4.36 8.61 -25.36
CA HIS A 864 -4.35 7.70 -24.22
C HIS A 864 -4.59 6.29 -24.69
N ARG A 865 -3.76 5.34 -24.26
CA ARG A 865 -3.91 3.91 -24.54
C ARG A 865 -3.73 3.12 -23.25
N LYS A 866 -4.73 2.33 -22.89
CA LYS A 866 -4.76 1.58 -21.62
C LYS A 866 -5.29 0.17 -21.81
N GLY A 867 -4.39 -0.80 -21.71
CA GLY A 867 -4.60 -2.11 -22.33
C GLY A 867 -4.91 -1.99 -23.81
N ALA A 868 -4.23 -1.08 -24.53
CA ALA A 868 -4.40 -0.90 -25.97
C ALA A 868 -3.05 -0.56 -26.62
N THR A 869 -2.75 -1.16 -27.76
CA THR A 869 -1.42 -1.13 -28.39
C THR A 869 -1.38 -0.15 -29.55
N ARG A 870 -0.23 0.50 -29.80
CA ARG A 870 -0.07 1.34 -31.01
C ARG A 870 0.12 0.47 -32.26
N ALA A 871 -0.47 0.90 -33.37
CA ALA A 871 -0.67 0.13 -34.59
C ALA A 871 -0.58 1.01 -35.86
N PHE A 872 0.51 1.78 -36.00
CA PHE A 872 0.76 2.60 -37.21
C PHE A 872 0.87 1.75 -38.48
N GLY A 873 0.41 2.29 -39.61
CA GLY A 873 0.34 1.64 -40.91
C GLY A 873 1.59 1.81 -41.78
N PRO A 874 1.66 1.08 -42.91
CA PRO A 874 2.71 1.28 -43.92
C PRO A 874 2.75 2.74 -44.43
N GLY A 875 3.96 3.30 -44.47
CA GLY A 875 4.27 4.66 -44.90
C GLY A 875 4.38 5.70 -43.78
N ASN A 876 3.91 5.41 -42.56
CA ASN A 876 3.91 6.38 -41.45
C ASN A 876 5.34 6.93 -41.16
N PRO A 877 5.52 8.26 -41.04
CA PRO A 877 6.84 8.87 -40.88
C PRO A 877 7.52 8.59 -39.53
N ALA A 878 6.77 8.19 -38.50
CA ALA A 878 7.31 7.82 -37.19
C ALA A 878 7.77 6.34 -37.12
N LEU A 879 7.61 5.56 -38.20
CA LEU A 879 8.15 4.20 -38.26
C LEU A 879 9.63 4.20 -38.69
N PRO A 880 10.48 3.36 -38.06
CA PRO A 880 11.85 3.17 -38.49
C PRO A 880 11.87 2.56 -39.90
N PRO A 881 12.93 2.79 -40.71
CA PRO A 881 12.98 2.36 -42.11
C PRO A 881 12.62 0.88 -42.32
N LYS A 882 13.08 0.01 -41.40
CA LYS A 882 12.80 -1.44 -41.37
C LYS A 882 11.30 -1.78 -41.41
N TYR A 883 10.44 -0.95 -40.80
CA TYR A 883 8.99 -1.20 -40.69
C TYR A 883 8.13 -0.25 -41.52
N LYS A 884 8.76 0.68 -42.23
CA LYS A 884 8.05 1.68 -43.04
C LYS A 884 7.21 1.05 -44.16
N ASN A 885 7.62 -0.09 -44.71
CA ASN A 885 6.89 -0.80 -45.75
C ASN A 885 5.89 -1.86 -45.19
N THR A 886 6.07 -2.31 -43.94
CA THR A 886 5.24 -3.36 -43.32
C THR A 886 4.12 -2.82 -42.42
N GLY A 887 4.28 -1.61 -41.88
CA GLY A 887 3.51 -1.13 -40.74
C GLY A 887 4.15 -1.55 -39.41
N GLN A 888 3.71 -0.93 -38.31
CA GLN A 888 4.22 -1.20 -36.95
C GLN A 888 3.94 -2.65 -36.56
N PRO A 889 4.91 -3.42 -36.04
CA PRO A 889 4.63 -4.72 -35.47
C PRO A 889 3.80 -4.57 -34.18
N VAL A 890 2.70 -5.30 -34.11
CA VAL A 890 1.76 -5.33 -32.98
C VAL A 890 1.85 -6.70 -32.32
N ILE A 891 2.07 -6.71 -31.01
CA ILE A 891 2.31 -7.92 -30.22
C ILE A 891 1.10 -8.15 -29.32
N ILE A 892 0.37 -9.24 -29.53
CA ILE A 892 -0.78 -9.62 -28.71
C ILE A 892 -0.42 -10.85 -27.88
N PRO A 893 0.01 -10.68 -26.60
CA PRO A 893 0.07 -11.78 -25.64
C PRO A 893 -1.32 -12.35 -25.39
N GLY A 894 -1.48 -13.65 -25.60
CA GLY A 894 -2.71 -14.37 -25.24
C GLY A 894 -2.70 -14.85 -23.79
N ASP A 895 -2.84 -16.17 -23.65
CA ASP A 895 -2.73 -16.90 -22.39
C ASP A 895 -1.75 -18.08 -22.55
N MET A 896 -1.33 -18.67 -21.44
CA MET A 896 -0.27 -19.69 -21.43
C MET A 896 -0.62 -21.03 -22.10
N GLY A 897 -1.86 -21.22 -22.55
CA GLY A 897 -2.38 -22.49 -23.08
C GLY A 897 -3.10 -22.39 -24.42
N ARG A 898 -3.30 -21.19 -24.98
CA ARG A 898 -3.74 -20.95 -26.36
C ARG A 898 -2.56 -20.50 -27.22
N ASN A 899 -2.58 -19.25 -27.67
CA ASN A 899 -1.77 -18.69 -28.73
C ASN A 899 -1.43 -17.24 -28.38
N SER A 900 -0.30 -16.73 -28.85
CA SER A 900 -0.03 -15.30 -29.00
C SER A 900 0.04 -14.95 -30.49
N TYR A 901 -0.06 -13.67 -30.82
CA TYR A 901 -0.08 -13.21 -32.21
C TYR A 901 0.91 -12.08 -32.49
N LEU A 902 1.49 -12.12 -33.68
CA LEU A 902 2.10 -10.97 -34.33
C LEU A 902 1.14 -10.47 -35.42
N LEU A 903 0.82 -9.17 -35.33
CA LEU A 903 0.11 -8.43 -36.37
C LEU A 903 0.98 -7.27 -36.86
N VAL A 904 0.54 -6.58 -37.91
CA VAL A 904 0.97 -5.21 -38.21
C VAL A 904 -0.18 -4.22 -38.07
N GLY A 905 0.18 -2.98 -37.77
CA GLY A 905 -0.70 -1.83 -37.86
C GLY A 905 -1.09 -1.47 -39.30
N THR A 906 -2.05 -0.57 -39.43
CA THR A 906 -2.72 -0.28 -40.71
C THR A 906 -3.07 1.21 -40.81
N LYS A 907 -3.22 1.73 -42.04
CA LYS A 907 -3.70 3.10 -42.24
C LYS A 907 -5.11 3.30 -41.67
N LYS A 908 -5.97 2.28 -41.81
CA LYS A 908 -7.30 2.28 -41.21
C LYS A 908 -7.31 2.43 -39.68
N ALA A 909 -6.27 1.95 -38.97
CA ALA A 909 -6.11 2.24 -37.55
C ALA A 909 -5.77 3.72 -37.31
N GLU A 910 -4.90 4.31 -38.13
CA GLU A 910 -4.56 5.74 -38.04
C GLU A 910 -5.80 6.62 -38.29
N GLU A 911 -6.65 6.22 -39.22
CA GLU A 911 -7.91 6.87 -39.58
C GLU A 911 -9.02 6.68 -38.52
N GLU A 912 -9.28 5.45 -38.05
CA GLU A 912 -10.44 5.15 -37.17
C GLU A 912 -10.12 5.08 -35.67
N THR A 913 -8.90 4.72 -35.27
CA THR A 913 -8.57 4.38 -33.87
C THR A 913 -7.37 5.15 -33.31
N PHE A 914 -6.93 6.22 -33.99
CA PHE A 914 -5.70 6.95 -33.67
C PHE A 914 -4.50 6.00 -33.57
N GLY A 915 -4.31 5.19 -34.61
CA GLY A 915 -3.24 4.21 -34.73
C GLY A 915 -3.24 3.21 -33.57
N SER A 916 -4.39 2.62 -33.21
CA SER A 916 -4.52 1.78 -32.01
C SER A 916 -5.26 0.47 -32.23
N THR A 917 -4.98 -0.53 -31.39
CA THR A 917 -5.58 -1.86 -31.42
C THR A 917 -5.55 -2.51 -30.01
N CYS A 918 -5.98 -3.75 -29.86
CA CYS A 918 -5.97 -4.51 -28.59
C CYS A 918 -4.56 -4.70 -28.00
N HIS A 919 -4.46 -5.17 -26.74
CA HIS A 919 -3.18 -5.51 -26.08
C HIS A 919 -3.04 -6.97 -25.65
N GLY A 920 -4.10 -7.76 -25.75
CA GLY A 920 -4.10 -9.15 -25.32
C GLY A 920 -5.49 -9.76 -25.44
N ALA A 921 -5.72 -10.87 -24.75
CA ALA A 921 -7.03 -11.53 -24.76
C ALA A 921 -8.12 -10.77 -23.98
N GLY A 922 -7.76 -10.00 -22.94
CA GLY A 922 -8.75 -9.39 -22.03
C GLY A 922 -9.42 -10.41 -21.10
N ARG A 923 -9.85 -9.98 -19.91
CA ARG A 923 -10.30 -10.92 -18.85
C ARG A 923 -11.81 -11.11 -18.84
N LEU A 924 -12.26 -12.33 -19.12
CA LEU A 924 -13.64 -12.77 -18.83
C LEU A 924 -13.86 -12.95 -17.34
N LYS A 925 -12.95 -13.68 -16.71
CA LYS A 925 -13.07 -14.07 -15.32
C LYS A 925 -12.07 -13.23 -14.52
N SER A 926 -12.58 -12.60 -13.45
CA SER A 926 -11.73 -12.33 -12.29
C SER A 926 -11.01 -13.65 -11.95
N ARG A 927 -9.70 -13.60 -11.67
CA ARG A 927 -8.91 -14.85 -11.57
C ARG A 927 -9.48 -15.88 -10.59
N THR A 928 -10.29 -15.46 -9.62
CA THR A 928 -11.08 -16.36 -8.76
C THR A 928 -11.92 -17.37 -9.53
N ALA A 929 -12.65 -16.88 -10.53
CA ALA A 929 -13.62 -17.69 -11.25
C ALA A 929 -12.89 -18.63 -12.20
N ALA A 930 -11.65 -18.31 -12.60
CA ALA A 930 -10.72 -19.30 -13.12
C ALA A 930 -10.34 -20.33 -12.04
N THR A 931 -9.75 -19.96 -10.91
CA THR A 931 -9.35 -20.93 -9.86
C THR A 931 -10.48 -21.82 -9.36
N ARG A 932 -11.73 -21.34 -9.35
CA ARG A 932 -12.91 -22.13 -8.99
C ARG A 932 -13.45 -23.04 -10.10
N SER A 933 -13.09 -22.81 -11.36
CA SER A 933 -13.50 -23.63 -12.51
C SER A 933 -12.37 -24.46 -13.14
N VAL A 934 -11.11 -24.13 -12.87
CA VAL A 934 -9.93 -24.73 -13.52
C VAL A 934 -9.17 -25.60 -12.54
N ASN A 935 -9.16 -26.91 -12.79
CA ASN A 935 -8.42 -27.90 -12.00
C ASN A 935 -6.94 -27.89 -12.40
N PHE A 936 -6.03 -27.57 -11.47
CA PHE A 936 -4.59 -27.49 -11.73
C PHE A 936 -3.99 -28.78 -12.36
N SER A 937 -4.38 -29.96 -11.87
CA SER A 937 -3.84 -31.23 -12.39
C SER A 937 -4.39 -31.56 -13.78
N ALA A 938 -5.63 -31.16 -14.08
CA ALA A 938 -6.19 -31.26 -15.43
C ALA A 938 -5.53 -30.25 -16.38
N LEU A 939 -5.37 -28.99 -15.95
CA LEU A 939 -4.70 -27.92 -16.70
C LEU A 939 -3.25 -28.29 -17.02
N MET A 940 -2.46 -28.75 -16.04
CA MET A 940 -1.09 -29.19 -16.29
C MET A 940 -1.04 -30.37 -17.26
N LYS A 941 -1.92 -31.38 -17.13
CA LYS A 941 -2.02 -32.47 -18.11
C LYS A 941 -2.44 -31.99 -19.51
N GLN A 942 -3.31 -30.98 -19.60
CA GLN A 942 -3.77 -30.40 -20.86
C GLN A 942 -2.67 -29.55 -21.54
N LEU A 943 -1.86 -28.85 -20.75
CA LEU A 943 -0.68 -28.11 -21.22
C LEU A 943 0.42 -29.09 -21.66
N GLU A 944 0.70 -30.12 -20.85
CA GLU A 944 1.67 -31.18 -21.16
C GLU A 944 1.27 -31.98 -22.40
N ALA A 945 -0.02 -32.32 -22.57
CA ALA A 945 -0.56 -32.95 -23.78
C ALA A 945 -0.53 -32.03 -25.03
N LYS A 946 -0.42 -30.70 -24.84
CA LYS A 946 -0.12 -29.72 -25.91
C LYS A 946 1.39 -29.51 -26.12
N GLY A 947 2.25 -30.20 -25.37
CA GLY A 947 3.71 -30.01 -25.40
C GLY A 947 4.18 -28.69 -24.78
N ILE A 948 3.42 -28.12 -23.84
CA ILE A 948 3.69 -26.85 -23.17
C ILE A 948 4.28 -27.11 -21.78
N THR A 949 5.56 -26.77 -21.58
CA THR A 949 6.14 -26.68 -20.23
C THR A 949 5.73 -25.35 -19.60
N VAL A 950 5.24 -25.38 -18.35
CA VAL A 950 5.05 -24.16 -17.56
C VAL A 950 5.83 -24.24 -16.25
N MET A 951 6.64 -23.22 -16.01
CA MET A 951 7.37 -22.99 -14.76
C MET A 951 6.87 -21.70 -14.11
N ALA A 952 6.68 -21.73 -12.80
CA ALA A 952 6.28 -20.56 -12.06
C ALA A 952 6.79 -20.60 -10.62
N SER A 953 6.96 -19.42 -10.04
CA SER A 953 7.25 -19.24 -8.60
C SER A 953 6.10 -19.67 -7.66
N GLY A 954 4.93 -20.01 -8.21
CA GLY A 954 3.76 -20.53 -7.48
C GLY A 954 2.81 -21.32 -8.38
N ARG A 955 2.18 -22.39 -7.85
CA ARG A 955 1.27 -23.24 -8.64
C ARG A 955 0.00 -22.52 -9.08
N GLY A 956 -0.62 -21.72 -8.21
CA GLY A 956 -1.85 -21.02 -8.57
C GLY A 956 -1.62 -19.81 -9.46
N THR A 957 -0.39 -19.29 -9.61
CA THR A 957 -0.05 -18.31 -10.67
C THR A 957 -0.33 -18.89 -12.07
N ILE A 958 -0.26 -20.22 -12.23
CA ILE A 958 -0.62 -20.97 -13.44
C ILE A 958 -2.16 -21.08 -13.59
N VAL A 959 -2.91 -21.14 -12.49
CA VAL A 959 -4.40 -21.23 -12.52
C VAL A 959 -5.06 -19.83 -12.62
N GLU A 960 -4.44 -18.83 -12.02
CA GLU A 960 -4.83 -17.40 -12.03
C GLU A 960 -4.92 -16.82 -13.44
N GLU A 961 -4.03 -17.32 -14.30
CA GLU A 961 -3.74 -16.84 -15.64
C GLU A 961 -4.14 -17.89 -16.70
N ALA A 962 -4.93 -18.90 -16.31
CA ALA A 962 -5.36 -20.02 -17.15
C ALA A 962 -6.21 -19.59 -18.36
N PRO A 963 -6.27 -20.39 -19.44
CA PRO A 963 -6.98 -20.03 -20.67
C PRO A 963 -8.45 -19.66 -20.45
N GLU A 964 -9.17 -20.43 -19.63
CA GLU A 964 -10.58 -20.24 -19.34
C GLU A 964 -10.87 -18.98 -18.50
N ALA A 965 -9.84 -18.21 -18.18
CA ALA A 965 -9.92 -16.95 -17.45
C ALA A 965 -10.01 -15.70 -18.36
N TYR A 966 -9.62 -15.87 -19.62
CA TYR A 966 -9.51 -14.83 -20.65
C TYR A 966 -10.54 -15.05 -21.76
N LYS A 967 -10.81 -14.00 -22.57
CA LYS A 967 -11.54 -14.18 -23.83
C LYS A 967 -10.71 -15.08 -24.74
N ASP A 968 -11.31 -15.64 -25.79
CA ASP A 968 -10.46 -16.29 -26.78
C ASP A 968 -9.66 -15.23 -27.55
N VAL A 969 -8.33 -15.29 -27.40
CA VAL A 969 -7.40 -14.38 -28.08
C VAL A 969 -7.53 -14.46 -29.60
N ASN A 970 -7.91 -15.62 -30.14
CA ASN A 970 -8.14 -15.79 -31.57
C ASN A 970 -9.32 -14.93 -32.02
N GLU A 971 -10.40 -14.86 -31.24
CA GLU A 971 -11.60 -14.05 -31.53
C GLU A 971 -11.32 -12.55 -31.42
N VAL A 972 -10.58 -12.13 -30.38
CA VAL A 972 -10.15 -10.73 -30.23
C VAL A 972 -9.30 -10.28 -31.41
N VAL A 973 -8.36 -11.13 -31.84
CA VAL A 973 -7.48 -10.91 -33.00
C VAL A 973 -8.27 -10.89 -34.31
N ASP A 974 -9.25 -11.77 -34.47
CA ASP A 974 -10.07 -11.85 -35.68
C ASP A 974 -11.03 -10.67 -35.82
N VAL A 975 -11.52 -10.09 -34.72
CA VAL A 975 -12.28 -8.83 -34.74
C VAL A 975 -11.40 -7.64 -35.18
N VAL A 976 -10.22 -7.42 -34.57
CA VAL A 976 -9.35 -6.29 -34.98
C VAL A 976 -8.82 -6.47 -36.41
N HIS A 977 -8.70 -7.71 -36.87
CA HIS A 977 -8.33 -8.04 -38.25
C HIS A 977 -9.46 -7.78 -39.25
N SER A 978 -10.68 -8.22 -38.94
CA SER A 978 -11.83 -8.09 -39.85
C SER A 978 -12.42 -6.67 -39.86
N ALA A 979 -12.28 -5.94 -38.74
CA ALA A 979 -12.45 -4.49 -38.71
C ALA A 979 -11.38 -3.75 -39.54
N GLY A 980 -10.24 -4.40 -39.83
CA GLY A 980 -9.16 -3.87 -40.65
C GLY A 980 -8.18 -2.93 -39.93
N ILE A 981 -8.28 -2.77 -38.61
CA ILE A 981 -7.38 -1.93 -37.81
C ILE A 981 -6.05 -2.63 -37.49
N SER A 982 -5.93 -3.94 -37.76
CA SER A 982 -4.66 -4.66 -37.73
C SER A 982 -4.65 -5.77 -38.77
N LYS A 983 -3.48 -6.26 -39.19
CA LYS A 983 -3.37 -7.37 -40.15
C LYS A 983 -2.55 -8.51 -39.53
N ARG A 984 -3.15 -9.71 -39.44
CA ARG A 984 -2.47 -10.91 -38.93
C ARG A 984 -1.23 -11.21 -39.78
N VAL A 985 -0.09 -11.46 -39.12
CA VAL A 985 1.15 -11.91 -39.76
C VAL A 985 1.38 -13.38 -39.41
N ALA A 986 1.50 -13.67 -38.11
CA ALA A 986 1.82 -14.99 -37.59
C ALA A 986 1.06 -15.27 -36.29
N ARG A 987 0.73 -16.54 -36.08
CA ARG A 987 0.34 -17.09 -34.78
C ARG A 987 1.53 -17.81 -34.18
N MET A 988 1.70 -17.68 -32.87
CA MET A 988 2.71 -18.37 -32.10
C MET A 988 2.06 -19.14 -30.97
N ARG A 989 2.34 -20.44 -30.86
CA ARG A 989 1.88 -21.32 -29.79
C ARG A 989 2.95 -21.43 -28.71
N PRO A 990 2.63 -21.34 -27.40
CA PRO A 990 3.62 -21.53 -26.34
C PRO A 990 4.25 -22.93 -26.39
N LEU A 991 5.50 -23.00 -25.96
CA LEU A 991 6.28 -24.21 -25.71
C LEU A 991 6.83 -24.24 -24.28
N GLY A 992 7.29 -23.10 -23.77
CA GLY A 992 7.93 -22.98 -22.45
C GLY A 992 7.59 -21.65 -21.79
N VAL A 993 6.73 -21.66 -20.78
CA VAL A 993 6.19 -20.45 -20.13
C VAL A 993 6.82 -20.28 -18.74
N ILE A 994 7.30 -19.08 -18.42
CA ILE A 994 7.79 -18.68 -17.10
C ILE A 994 6.87 -17.61 -16.55
N LYS A 995 6.17 -17.85 -15.43
CA LYS A 995 5.41 -16.80 -14.69
C LYS A 995 6.07 -16.50 -13.33
N GLY A 996 6.10 -15.22 -12.96
CA GLY A 996 6.88 -14.72 -11.80
C GLY A 996 6.10 -14.47 -10.52
#